data_AF-A0A1S1UCB4-F1
#
_entry.id   AF-A0A1S1UCB4-F1
#
_cell.length_a   1.000
_cell.length_b   1.000
_cell.length_c   1.000
_cell.angle_alpha   90.00
_cell.angle_beta   90.00
_cell.angle_gamma   90.00
#
_symmetry.space_group_name_H-M   'P 1'
#
loop_
_entity.id
_entity.type
_entity.pdbx_description
1 polymer ?
#
loop_
_entity_poly.entity_id
_entity_poly.type
_entity_poly.pdbx_seq_one_letter_code
_entity_poly.pdbx_strand_id
1 'polypeptide(L)'
;MPSAVVETDGTFSVGYSYDSPYGQLWITSNILPFLQVTGRYVSISGLRGFSNVPGDYGTGYGRYKDKVADGKLRLWNETDWLPSVAVGATDLFGTELFKGQYIVATKTFGATKNIEASLGYAKRRPDGLFAGARWTPASLPRWSVVAEYDTTNYQRDYRASDTNAGKRNKGGSVGLEYRWGWLALQAARSRAQFSVNAFVSIPFGEREFIPKVYEPAYFVDDKTPPPLPSKEEWHRDAGHGADLVNALVKQDYKNIRIEQEGNILSLSLTNSRISNMGRAVGRAARTALAFTPKGVTTIRIVYTKLDQPIATYEFFDLVKLNDYFAGRIDRKTFLDVVLLRYPDKSDVIRDEQQGWLNDFLDRPAPVVARTAVLAPAVAPVATGAPAPALVATVEPAVPAVAPARAANVLKDDGKLAVGVGVDGDVVQIKSLDREANRFKIAPKVGFFFNDPSGAFRYSISAVANYDRRLGDGLYLNSAASLQLLETVSGVKQPSNSNLPHVRSDIAEYLRGGRFSLSRLLLNKYNNPAERVYTRMSAGLYEDMFRGVGGQVLYLPKDSRWAADVAVDALQQRGYKGLLDSRDYKTVTAIGSLHYRLPHDITVTARAGRFLAKDTGVRMEFKRRFQSGIEVGAWYTHTNGNDITSPGTPSKPYQDRGIFLSVPLNSMLPMDTQSTAGFSISPWTRDVGQMVASPGDLYDMLERPRADMHSYDGLGNFAERPDEQNLPAVNPPDRPFVSPWPAMRARLEQSSSGLPAPAEWVKATAVIGGVVLSSAISDKPVDRFVKKHQNSASVRNWDKLGKAMPYAAVGAAAAAFALGDERMQNTGLISMQSIAAATGIAVAGKYAFGRARPDEDRGPWTSVGAGNSRSNSSFPSAHAAIGFAAVTPFAKEYDAPWLYGVAAVGSAGRVFGRKHWVSDTVAGGIVGYAMGSWLWHSQRDQSKSGLSINPGPKEISVTWQSKY
;
A
#
# COMPACT_ATOMS: atom_id res chain seq x y z
N MET A 1 -28.12 4.29 -10.15
CA MET A 1 -29.03 5.20 -9.42
C MET A 1 -28.97 4.92 -7.93
N PRO A 2 -29.42 5.83 -7.05
CA PRO A 2 -29.37 5.62 -5.61
C PRO A 2 -30.21 4.41 -5.19
N SER A 3 -29.66 3.58 -4.31
CA SER A 3 -30.40 2.53 -3.59
C SER A 3 -30.13 2.67 -2.09
N ALA A 4 -31.01 2.10 -1.27
CA ALA A 4 -30.84 2.03 0.18
C ALA A 4 -29.85 0.95 0.61
N VAL A 5 -29.31 0.18 -0.33
CA VAL A 5 -28.27 -0.81 -0.06
C VAL A 5 -26.97 -0.09 0.25
N VAL A 6 -26.35 -0.58 1.32
CA VAL A 6 -25.01 -0.22 1.78
C VAL A 6 -24.23 -1.52 1.76
N GLU A 7 -23.08 -1.54 1.10
CA GLU A 7 -22.15 -2.69 1.10
C GLU A 7 -21.78 -3.11 2.55
N THR A 8 -21.13 -4.26 2.70
CA THR A 8 -20.68 -4.75 4.01
C THR A 8 -19.80 -3.71 4.72
N ASP A 9 -19.87 -3.69 6.06
CA ASP A 9 -19.07 -2.79 6.87
C ASP A 9 -17.57 -2.92 6.54
N GLY A 10 -16.87 -1.78 6.43
CA GLY A 10 -15.47 -1.75 6.02
C GLY A 10 -15.22 -2.04 4.54
N THR A 11 -16.24 -2.13 3.68
CA THR A 11 -16.02 -2.16 2.23
C THR A 11 -15.50 -0.81 1.74
N PHE A 12 -14.37 -0.84 1.04
CA PHE A 12 -13.78 0.30 0.37
C PHE A 12 -13.75 0.04 -1.13
N SER A 13 -14.29 0.96 -1.93
CA SER A 13 -14.32 0.83 -3.37
C SER A 13 -13.65 2.02 -4.03
N VAL A 14 -12.83 1.78 -5.05
CA VAL A 14 -12.24 2.82 -5.89
C VAL A 14 -12.54 2.51 -7.35
N GLY A 15 -12.96 3.52 -8.10
CA GLY A 15 -13.36 3.31 -9.48
C GLY A 15 -13.24 4.55 -10.34
N TYR A 16 -13.31 4.30 -11.65
CA TYR A 16 -13.45 5.34 -12.65
C TYR A 16 -14.76 5.12 -13.39
N SER A 17 -15.59 6.17 -13.44
CA SER A 17 -16.79 6.22 -14.26
C SER A 17 -16.67 7.28 -15.33
N TYR A 18 -17.21 7.00 -16.50
CA TYR A 18 -17.38 7.97 -17.57
C TYR A 18 -18.82 7.95 -18.03
N ASP A 19 -19.47 9.09 -17.90
CA ASP A 19 -20.82 9.36 -18.38
C ASP A 19 -20.85 10.78 -18.94
N SER A 20 -20.78 10.88 -20.28
CA SER A 20 -20.53 12.14 -21.00
C SER A 20 -21.44 13.29 -20.50
N PRO A 21 -20.88 14.48 -20.21
CA PRO A 21 -19.48 14.90 -20.35
C PRO A 21 -18.58 14.61 -19.13
N TYR A 22 -19.09 13.93 -18.10
CA TYR A 22 -18.46 13.75 -16.79
C TYR A 22 -17.56 12.51 -16.77
N GLY A 23 -16.26 12.71 -16.55
CA GLY A 23 -15.36 11.64 -16.11
C GLY A 23 -15.12 11.77 -14.62
N GLN A 24 -15.32 10.70 -13.85
CA GLN A 24 -15.24 10.73 -12.39
C GLN A 24 -14.27 9.66 -11.91
N LEU A 25 -13.23 10.07 -11.20
CA LEU A 25 -12.52 9.17 -10.31
C LEU A 25 -13.24 9.22 -8.97
N TRP A 26 -13.68 8.08 -8.44
CA TRP A 26 -14.46 8.04 -7.22
C TRP A 26 -13.92 6.99 -6.25
N ILE A 27 -14.09 7.29 -4.97
CA ILE A 27 -13.73 6.43 -3.85
C ILE A 27 -14.93 6.39 -2.92
N THR A 28 -15.39 5.20 -2.58
CA THR A 28 -16.48 4.96 -1.64
C THR A 28 -15.95 4.18 -0.46
N SER A 29 -16.36 4.54 0.75
CA SER A 29 -16.05 3.78 1.95
C SER A 29 -17.29 3.65 2.82
N ASN A 30 -17.54 2.43 3.27
CA ASN A 30 -18.57 2.14 4.25
C ASN A 30 -17.95 2.33 5.64
N ILE A 31 -17.89 3.60 6.06
CA ILE A 31 -17.26 4.08 7.29
C ILE A 31 -17.96 3.52 8.52
N LEU A 32 -19.26 3.17 8.44
CA LEU A 32 -20.04 2.48 9.47
C LEU A 32 -21.05 1.55 8.78
N PRO A 33 -21.63 0.55 9.47
CA PRO A 33 -22.65 -0.33 8.90
C PRO A 33 -23.88 0.41 8.32
N PHE A 34 -24.09 1.65 8.74
CA PHE A 34 -25.19 2.51 8.31
C PHE A 34 -24.75 3.78 7.56
N LEU A 35 -23.44 4.04 7.44
CA LEU A 35 -22.92 5.26 6.81
C LEU A 35 -21.93 4.92 5.70
N GLN A 36 -22.29 5.36 4.49
CA GLN A 36 -21.44 5.30 3.31
C GLN A 36 -21.04 6.72 2.91
N VAL A 37 -19.74 6.92 2.66
CA VAL A 37 -19.17 8.19 2.20
C VAL A 37 -18.50 7.97 0.86
N THR A 38 -18.74 8.87 -0.09
CA THR A 38 -18.14 8.79 -1.43
C THR A 38 -17.46 10.11 -1.77
N GLY A 39 -16.15 10.08 -2.00
CA GLY A 39 -15.39 11.18 -2.58
C GLY A 39 -15.29 11.00 -4.10
N ARG A 40 -15.55 12.06 -4.87
CA ARG A 40 -15.43 12.05 -6.34
C ARG A 40 -14.61 13.23 -6.83
N TYR A 41 -13.77 12.96 -7.81
CA TYR A 41 -13.07 13.96 -8.59
C TYR A 41 -13.64 13.98 -9.99
N VAL A 42 -14.42 15.01 -10.29
CA VAL A 42 -15.23 15.11 -11.50
C VAL A 42 -14.54 16.04 -12.49
N SER A 43 -14.12 15.51 -13.64
CA SER A 43 -13.63 16.28 -14.79
C SER A 43 -14.77 16.48 -15.79
N ILE A 44 -14.98 17.73 -16.22
CA ILE A 44 -16.02 18.07 -17.20
C ILE A 44 -15.38 18.24 -18.58
N SER A 45 -15.75 17.37 -19.52
CA SER A 45 -15.27 17.44 -20.90
C SER A 45 -15.92 18.60 -21.64
N GLY A 46 -15.11 19.39 -22.35
CA GLY A 46 -15.55 20.58 -23.09
C GLY A 46 -15.36 21.90 -22.33
N LEU A 47 -15.23 21.85 -20.99
CA LEU A 47 -14.97 23.05 -20.17
C LEU A 47 -13.50 23.15 -19.77
N ARG A 48 -12.95 24.36 -19.82
CA ARG A 48 -11.60 24.68 -19.33
C ARG A 48 -11.65 25.14 -17.87
N GLY A 49 -10.61 24.84 -17.11
CA GLY A 49 -10.49 25.22 -15.71
C GLY A 49 -10.13 26.69 -15.49
N PHE A 50 -9.31 27.28 -16.37
CA PHE A 50 -8.78 28.64 -16.26
C PHE A 50 -8.57 29.30 -17.64
N SER A 51 -8.12 30.57 -17.65
CA SER A 51 -7.77 31.38 -18.83
C SER A 51 -6.75 30.67 -19.74
N ASN A 52 -6.81 30.96 -21.04
CA ASN A 52 -5.85 30.47 -22.05
C ASN A 52 -4.85 31.54 -22.51
N VAL A 53 -4.84 32.71 -21.88
CA VAL A 53 -3.89 33.78 -22.17
C VAL A 53 -2.52 33.39 -21.61
N PRO A 54 -1.48 33.22 -22.45
CA PRO A 54 -0.15 32.84 -21.96
C PRO A 54 0.35 33.79 -20.87
N GLY A 55 0.77 33.24 -19.72
CA GLY A 55 1.23 34.02 -18.56
C GLY A 55 0.19 34.20 -17.46
N ASP A 56 -1.10 34.01 -17.75
CA ASP A 56 -2.17 34.07 -16.75
C ASP A 56 -2.15 32.88 -15.78
N TYR A 57 -2.71 33.11 -14.59
CA TYR A 57 -2.96 32.09 -13.58
C TYR A 57 -3.79 30.92 -14.15
N GLY A 58 -3.26 29.69 -14.04
CA GLY A 58 -3.99 28.45 -14.35
C GLY A 58 -3.99 27.98 -15.81
N THR A 59 -3.26 28.65 -16.70
CA THR A 59 -3.22 28.35 -18.16
C THR A 59 -2.89 26.90 -18.55
N GLY A 60 -2.14 26.17 -17.72
CA GLY A 60 -1.79 24.75 -17.90
C GLY A 60 -2.77 23.73 -17.28
N TYR A 61 -3.85 24.17 -16.63
CA TYR A 61 -4.71 23.29 -15.80
C TYR A 61 -5.57 22.30 -16.63
N GLY A 62 -5.85 22.63 -17.89
CA GLY A 62 -6.64 21.82 -18.81
C GLY A 62 -8.14 21.90 -18.53
N ARG A 63 -8.82 20.75 -18.47
CA ARG A 63 -10.27 20.68 -18.24
C ARG A 63 -10.65 21.19 -16.85
N TYR A 64 -11.86 21.74 -16.73
CA TYR A 64 -12.47 22.07 -15.44
C TYR A 64 -12.66 20.78 -14.63
N LYS A 65 -12.25 20.82 -13.36
CA LYS A 65 -12.33 19.69 -12.45
C LYS A 65 -12.86 20.16 -11.11
N ASP A 66 -13.65 19.33 -10.47
CA ASP A 66 -14.32 19.63 -9.23
C ASP A 66 -14.21 18.47 -8.24
N LYS A 67 -14.25 18.78 -6.95
CA LYS A 67 -14.16 17.80 -5.86
C LYS A 67 -15.51 17.72 -5.18
N VAL A 68 -16.04 16.51 -5.08
CA VAL A 68 -17.39 16.26 -4.58
C VAL A 68 -17.30 15.25 -3.44
N ALA A 69 -18.05 15.49 -2.36
CA ALA A 69 -18.17 14.57 -1.25
C ALA A 69 -19.65 14.26 -0.99
N ASP A 70 -20.01 12.99 -1.07
CA ASP A 70 -21.37 12.50 -0.85
C ASP A 70 -21.45 11.70 0.44
N GLY A 71 -22.63 11.72 1.07
CA GLY A 71 -22.96 10.88 2.22
C GLY A 71 -24.29 10.16 2.00
N LYS A 72 -24.35 8.88 2.40
CA LYS A 72 -25.58 8.08 2.46
C LYS A 72 -25.70 7.48 3.85
N LEU A 73 -26.81 7.77 4.51
CA LEU A 73 -27.17 7.25 5.82
C LEU A 73 -28.34 6.28 5.67
N ARG A 74 -28.10 4.99 5.92
CA ARG A 74 -29.16 3.97 6.03
C ARG A 74 -29.83 4.10 7.38
N LEU A 75 -31.14 4.36 7.37
CA LEU A 75 -31.95 4.57 8.56
C LEU A 75 -32.30 3.25 9.24
N TRP A 76 -32.65 2.23 8.45
CA TRP A 76 -32.92 0.88 8.93
C TRP A 76 -32.67 -0.18 7.87
N ASN A 77 -32.49 -1.42 8.33
CA ASN A 77 -32.27 -2.58 7.48
C ASN A 77 -33.59 -3.10 6.91
N GLU A 78 -33.50 -3.79 5.78
CA GLU A 78 -34.62 -4.58 5.28
C GLU A 78 -35.01 -5.66 6.29
N THR A 79 -36.31 -5.81 6.51
CA THR A 79 -36.92 -6.94 7.22
C THR A 79 -37.85 -7.69 6.28
N ASP A 80 -38.42 -8.80 6.74
CA ASP A 80 -39.38 -9.57 5.96
C ASP A 80 -40.54 -8.70 5.44
N TRP A 81 -40.95 -7.70 6.22
CA TRP A 81 -42.07 -6.82 5.90
C TRP A 81 -41.62 -5.43 5.39
N LEU A 82 -40.60 -4.82 5.98
CA LEU A 82 -40.18 -3.45 5.65
C LEU A 82 -39.01 -3.42 4.66
N PRO A 83 -38.99 -2.48 3.69
CA PRO A 83 -37.80 -2.23 2.87
C PRO A 83 -36.70 -1.57 3.70
N SER A 84 -35.45 -1.73 3.27
CA SER A 84 -34.34 -0.89 3.74
C SER A 84 -34.59 0.55 3.30
N VAL A 85 -34.34 1.54 4.16
CA VAL A 85 -34.49 2.95 3.80
C VAL A 85 -33.21 3.71 4.08
N ALA A 86 -32.82 4.57 3.14
CA ALA A 86 -31.67 5.45 3.27
C ALA A 86 -32.00 6.87 2.83
N VAL A 87 -31.32 7.82 3.45
CA VAL A 87 -31.23 9.21 3.00
C VAL A 87 -29.82 9.46 2.49
N GLY A 88 -29.69 10.24 1.43
CA GLY A 88 -28.38 10.63 0.94
C GLY A 88 -28.33 12.07 0.48
N ALA A 89 -27.14 12.63 0.54
CA ALA A 89 -26.82 13.96 0.09
C ALA A 89 -25.53 13.92 -0.72
N THR A 90 -25.53 14.59 -1.86
CA THR A 90 -24.36 14.72 -2.73
C THR A 90 -23.78 16.12 -2.63
N ASP A 91 -22.47 16.21 -2.83
CA ASP A 91 -21.72 17.48 -2.82
C ASP A 91 -21.93 18.32 -1.54
N LEU A 92 -21.65 17.69 -0.40
CA LEU A 92 -21.77 18.26 0.95
C LEU A 92 -20.77 19.39 1.24
N PHE A 93 -19.65 19.43 0.50
CA PHE A 93 -18.56 20.37 0.70
C PHE A 93 -17.96 20.79 -0.64
N GLY A 94 -17.54 22.05 -0.75
CA GLY A 94 -16.81 22.55 -1.93
C GLY A 94 -17.63 23.56 -2.71
N THR A 95 -17.68 23.39 -4.02
CA THR A 95 -18.34 24.30 -4.96
C THR A 95 -19.85 24.06 -5.06
N GLU A 96 -20.34 22.93 -4.56
CA GLU A 96 -21.76 22.53 -4.58
C GLU A 96 -22.38 22.41 -5.99
N LEU A 97 -21.56 22.25 -7.04
CA LEU A 97 -22.01 22.13 -8.43
C LEU A 97 -22.90 20.90 -8.68
N PHE A 98 -22.75 19.86 -7.86
CA PHE A 98 -23.44 18.58 -7.99
C PHE A 98 -24.34 18.28 -6.80
N LYS A 99 -24.79 19.32 -6.09
CA LYS A 99 -25.59 19.22 -4.86
C LYS A 99 -26.96 18.60 -5.10
N GLY A 100 -27.27 17.59 -4.29
CA GLY A 100 -28.50 16.81 -4.37
C GLY A 100 -28.85 16.17 -3.04
N GLN A 101 -30.13 15.87 -2.84
CA GLN A 101 -30.62 15.18 -1.65
C GLN A 101 -31.68 14.16 -2.08
N TYR A 102 -31.69 12.99 -1.46
CA TYR A 102 -32.67 11.95 -1.76
C TYR A 102 -33.04 11.12 -0.55
N ILE A 103 -34.23 10.52 -0.61
CA ILE A 103 -34.65 9.39 0.20
C ILE A 103 -34.98 8.22 -0.72
N VAL A 104 -34.61 7.01 -0.34
CA VAL A 104 -34.83 5.81 -1.14
C VAL A 104 -35.18 4.63 -0.24
N ALA A 105 -36.14 3.82 -0.70
CA ALA A 105 -36.50 2.54 -0.13
C ALA A 105 -36.07 1.42 -1.10
N THR A 106 -35.48 0.35 -0.57
CA THR A 106 -35.04 -0.81 -1.35
C THR A 106 -35.50 -2.11 -0.71
N LYS A 107 -36.03 -3.02 -1.52
CA LYS A 107 -36.49 -4.36 -1.11
C LYS A 107 -35.85 -5.42 -2.02
N THR A 108 -35.49 -6.56 -1.44
CA THR A 108 -34.98 -7.73 -2.16
C THR A 108 -36.04 -8.83 -2.25
N PHE A 109 -36.12 -9.48 -3.41
CA PHE A 109 -37.11 -10.51 -3.73
C PHE A 109 -36.44 -11.74 -4.35
N GLY A 110 -37.18 -12.85 -4.42
CA GLY A 110 -36.74 -14.14 -4.96
C GLY A 110 -36.19 -15.07 -3.86
N ALA A 111 -36.22 -16.38 -4.12
CA ALA A 111 -35.81 -17.42 -3.16
C ALA A 111 -34.34 -17.27 -2.70
N THR A 112 -33.50 -16.63 -3.52
CA THR A 112 -32.10 -16.33 -3.22
C THR A 112 -31.82 -14.82 -3.06
N LYS A 113 -32.85 -13.98 -2.86
CA LYS A 113 -32.76 -12.51 -2.78
C LYS A 113 -32.04 -11.88 -3.97
N ASN A 114 -32.33 -12.37 -5.17
CA ASN A 114 -31.58 -12.09 -6.38
C ASN A 114 -32.18 -10.96 -7.25
N ILE A 115 -33.29 -10.36 -6.81
CA ILE A 115 -33.89 -9.16 -7.41
C ILE A 115 -33.91 -8.06 -6.36
N GLU A 116 -33.26 -6.92 -6.62
CA GLU A 116 -33.28 -5.71 -5.80
C GLU A 116 -34.14 -4.65 -6.51
N ALA A 117 -35.17 -4.13 -5.85
CA ALA A 117 -35.98 -3.03 -6.38
C ALA A 117 -35.91 -1.82 -5.46
N SER A 118 -35.71 -0.64 -6.04
CA SER A 118 -35.56 0.63 -5.34
C SER A 118 -36.55 1.67 -5.85
N LEU A 119 -37.15 2.43 -4.95
CA LEU A 119 -38.02 3.56 -5.24
C LEU A 119 -37.65 4.73 -4.33
N GLY A 120 -37.55 5.93 -4.88
CA GLY A 120 -37.15 7.09 -4.10
C GLY A 120 -37.59 8.42 -4.68
N TYR A 121 -37.34 9.47 -3.91
CA TYR A 121 -37.56 10.86 -4.30
C TYR A 121 -36.29 11.66 -4.06
N ALA A 122 -35.91 12.49 -5.04
CA ALA A 122 -34.74 13.34 -4.96
C ALA A 122 -35.07 14.80 -5.29
N LYS A 123 -34.26 15.72 -4.76
CA LYS A 123 -34.33 17.16 -5.02
C LYS A 123 -32.99 17.65 -5.58
N ARG A 124 -33.07 18.58 -6.54
CA ARG A 124 -31.96 19.21 -7.28
C ARG A 124 -31.25 18.29 -8.28
N ARG A 125 -30.55 17.24 -7.83
CA ARG A 125 -29.76 16.34 -8.67
C ARG A 125 -29.52 14.97 -8.01
N PRO A 126 -30.32 13.92 -8.29
CA PRO A 126 -31.48 13.87 -9.20
C PRO A 126 -32.68 14.73 -8.74
N ASP A 127 -33.69 14.91 -9.59
CA ASP A 127 -34.84 15.82 -9.34
C ASP A 127 -36.18 15.17 -9.71
N GLY A 128 -36.90 14.68 -8.70
CA GLY A 128 -38.20 13.99 -8.80
C GLY A 128 -38.19 12.54 -8.32
N LEU A 129 -39.26 11.81 -8.64
CA LEU A 129 -39.43 10.38 -8.34
C LEU A 129 -38.55 9.51 -9.25
N PHE A 130 -37.71 8.68 -8.66
CA PHE A 130 -36.87 7.74 -9.39
C PHE A 130 -37.11 6.30 -8.93
N ALA A 131 -36.84 5.36 -9.82
CA ALA A 131 -36.92 3.94 -9.54
C ALA A 131 -35.76 3.20 -10.20
N GLY A 132 -35.41 2.05 -9.65
CA GLY A 132 -34.41 1.16 -10.23
C GLY A 132 -34.63 -0.29 -9.81
N ALA A 133 -34.15 -1.21 -10.64
CA ALA A 133 -34.15 -2.64 -10.37
C ALA A 133 -32.81 -3.24 -10.77
N ARG A 134 -32.26 -4.12 -9.94
CA ARG A 134 -31.12 -4.98 -10.25
C ARG A 134 -31.59 -6.42 -10.18
N TRP A 135 -31.25 -7.21 -11.20
CA TRP A 135 -31.49 -8.64 -11.23
C TRP A 135 -30.19 -9.40 -11.46
N THR A 136 -29.89 -10.32 -10.56
CA THR A 136 -28.74 -11.24 -10.64
C THR A 136 -29.29 -12.64 -10.90
N PRO A 137 -29.11 -13.23 -12.09
CA PRO A 137 -29.59 -14.58 -12.36
C PRO A 137 -28.86 -15.59 -11.47
N ALA A 138 -29.61 -16.50 -10.82
CA ALA A 138 -29.02 -17.49 -9.91
C ALA A 138 -28.02 -18.44 -10.61
N SER A 139 -28.23 -18.72 -11.90
CA SER A 139 -27.31 -19.51 -12.75
C SER A 139 -26.05 -18.75 -13.16
N LEU A 140 -26.04 -17.41 -13.05
CA LEU A 140 -24.96 -16.53 -13.45
C LEU A 140 -24.67 -15.51 -12.33
N PRO A 141 -24.18 -15.93 -11.16
CA PRO A 141 -24.06 -15.09 -9.97
C PRO A 141 -23.08 -13.90 -10.12
N ARG A 142 -22.28 -13.89 -11.20
CA ARG A 142 -21.34 -12.80 -11.54
C ARG A 142 -21.97 -11.72 -12.42
N TRP A 143 -23.11 -12.00 -13.04
CA TRP A 143 -23.78 -11.08 -13.96
C TRP A 143 -24.98 -10.44 -13.29
N SER A 144 -25.18 -9.15 -13.52
CA SER A 144 -26.41 -8.46 -13.10
C SER A 144 -26.91 -7.53 -14.18
N VAL A 145 -28.21 -7.51 -14.39
CA VAL A 145 -28.89 -6.52 -15.24
C VAL A 145 -29.43 -5.44 -14.33
N VAL A 146 -29.15 -4.19 -14.65
CA VAL A 146 -29.59 -3.02 -13.88
C VAL A 146 -30.44 -2.15 -14.78
N ALA A 147 -31.64 -1.80 -14.35
CA ALA A 147 -32.50 -0.85 -15.01
C ALA A 147 -32.82 0.29 -14.05
N GLU A 148 -32.84 1.53 -14.54
CA GLU A 148 -33.07 2.71 -13.71
C GLU A 148 -33.78 3.81 -14.51
N TYR A 149 -34.46 4.71 -13.80
CA TYR A 149 -35.10 5.87 -14.40
C TYR A 149 -34.42 7.16 -13.94
N ASP A 150 -33.49 7.68 -14.75
CA ASP A 150 -32.72 8.88 -14.45
C ASP A 150 -33.58 10.14 -14.51
N THR A 151 -33.73 10.81 -13.36
CA THR A 151 -34.50 12.05 -13.21
C THR A 151 -33.64 13.31 -13.19
N THR A 152 -32.34 13.19 -13.44
CA THR A 152 -31.41 14.33 -13.41
C THR A 152 -31.75 15.33 -14.51
N ASN A 153 -31.92 16.61 -14.13
CA ASN A 153 -32.09 17.70 -15.10
C ASN A 153 -30.73 18.28 -15.50
N TYR A 154 -30.06 17.62 -16.46
CA TYR A 154 -28.73 18.01 -16.94
C TYR A 154 -28.65 19.40 -17.57
N GLN A 155 -29.78 20.00 -17.98
CA GLN A 155 -29.81 21.36 -18.52
C GLN A 155 -29.51 22.41 -17.45
N ARG A 156 -29.66 22.07 -16.16
CA ARG A 156 -29.30 22.92 -15.02
C ARG A 156 -27.85 22.73 -14.56
N ASP A 157 -27.12 21.75 -15.12
CA ASP A 157 -25.73 21.51 -14.72
C ASP A 157 -24.84 22.68 -15.15
N TYR A 158 -23.73 22.89 -14.43
CA TYR A 158 -22.80 23.98 -14.67
C TYR A 158 -22.33 24.02 -16.14
N ARG A 159 -22.59 25.16 -16.80
CA ARG A 159 -22.30 25.41 -18.22
C ARG A 159 -22.79 24.27 -19.13
N ALA A 160 -24.00 23.76 -18.87
CA ALA A 160 -24.60 22.68 -19.65
C ALA A 160 -24.70 23.01 -21.15
N SER A 161 -24.93 24.28 -21.51
CA SER A 161 -24.96 24.76 -22.91
C SER A 161 -23.65 24.53 -23.66
N ASP A 162 -22.54 24.52 -22.93
CA ASP A 162 -21.18 24.46 -23.50
C ASP A 162 -20.65 23.02 -23.53
N THR A 163 -21.46 22.06 -23.09
CA THR A 163 -21.06 20.65 -22.97
C THR A 163 -22.14 19.71 -23.50
N ASN A 164 -21.83 18.41 -23.51
CA ASN A 164 -22.84 17.40 -23.86
C ASN A 164 -23.94 17.23 -22.79
N ALA A 165 -23.82 17.86 -21.62
CA ALA A 165 -24.85 17.80 -20.59
C ALA A 165 -26.16 18.45 -21.05
N GLY A 166 -26.10 19.58 -21.77
CA GLY A 166 -27.28 20.27 -22.30
C GLY A 166 -28.10 19.47 -23.32
N LYS A 167 -27.53 18.38 -23.86
CA LYS A 167 -28.20 17.47 -24.80
C LYS A 167 -28.90 16.29 -24.09
N ARG A 168 -28.79 16.18 -22.77
CA ARG A 168 -29.33 15.05 -22.00
C ARG A 168 -30.70 15.39 -21.44
N ASN A 169 -31.58 14.38 -21.48
CA ASN A 169 -32.92 14.43 -20.94
C ASN A 169 -33.12 13.30 -19.93
N LYS A 170 -34.09 13.48 -19.02
CA LYS A 170 -34.55 12.44 -18.10
C LYS A 170 -35.02 11.20 -18.87
N GLY A 171 -34.85 10.01 -18.32
CA GLY A 171 -35.34 8.78 -18.95
C GLY A 171 -34.73 7.48 -18.42
N GLY A 172 -35.21 6.37 -18.97
CA GLY A 172 -34.72 5.04 -18.63
C GLY A 172 -33.28 4.81 -19.08
N SER A 173 -32.52 4.13 -18.24
CA SER A 173 -31.21 3.57 -18.54
C SER A 173 -31.20 2.08 -18.20
N VAL A 174 -30.51 1.30 -19.03
CA VAL A 174 -30.30 -0.13 -18.79
C VAL A 174 -28.82 -0.42 -18.88
N GLY A 175 -28.31 -1.19 -17.94
CA GLY A 175 -26.93 -1.59 -17.83
C GLY A 175 -26.75 -3.05 -17.49
N LEU A 176 -25.54 -3.49 -17.79
CA LEU A 176 -25.03 -4.81 -17.49
C LEU A 176 -23.82 -4.64 -16.57
N GLU A 177 -23.83 -5.37 -15.46
CA GLU A 177 -22.77 -5.43 -14.48
C GLU A 177 -22.15 -6.83 -14.49
N TYR A 178 -20.84 -6.88 -14.45
CA TYR A 178 -20.06 -8.09 -14.24
C TYR A 178 -19.17 -7.90 -13.01
N ARG A 179 -19.32 -8.78 -12.01
CA ARG A 179 -18.48 -8.83 -10.81
C ARG A 179 -17.56 -10.04 -10.85
N TRP A 180 -16.26 -9.78 -10.70
CA TRP A 180 -15.23 -10.80 -10.60
C TRP A 180 -14.37 -10.57 -9.35
N GLY A 181 -14.80 -11.21 -8.25
CA GLY A 181 -14.18 -11.03 -6.94
C GLY A 181 -14.24 -9.58 -6.50
N TRP A 182 -13.07 -8.93 -6.47
CA TRP A 182 -12.87 -7.54 -6.08
C TRP A 182 -13.02 -6.57 -7.25
N LEU A 183 -13.01 -7.02 -8.52
CA LEU A 183 -13.19 -6.16 -9.69
C LEU A 183 -14.64 -6.17 -10.17
N ALA A 184 -15.15 -5.02 -10.59
CA ALA A 184 -16.45 -4.89 -11.22
C ALA A 184 -16.40 -3.98 -12.44
N LEU A 185 -17.10 -4.39 -13.49
CA LEU A 185 -17.31 -3.59 -14.70
C LEU A 185 -18.81 -3.42 -14.92
N GLN A 186 -19.22 -2.20 -15.22
CA GLN A 186 -20.58 -1.83 -15.52
C GLN A 186 -20.60 -1.06 -16.83
N ALA A 187 -21.46 -1.45 -17.75
CA ALA A 187 -21.75 -0.72 -18.97
C ALA A 187 -23.25 -0.45 -19.03
N ALA A 188 -23.65 0.78 -19.24
CA ALA A 188 -25.06 1.17 -19.32
C ALA A 188 -25.32 2.12 -20.48
N ARG A 189 -26.57 2.13 -20.93
CA ARG A 189 -27.05 2.95 -22.03
C ARG A 189 -28.35 3.64 -21.62
N SER A 190 -28.39 4.96 -21.74
CA SER A 190 -29.62 5.77 -21.65
C SER A 190 -29.89 6.38 -23.02
N ARG A 191 -31.10 6.23 -23.60
CA ARG A 191 -31.51 6.72 -24.95
C ARG A 191 -30.39 6.86 -26.01
N ALA A 192 -29.57 7.92 -25.96
CA ALA A 192 -28.47 8.22 -26.89
C ALA A 192 -27.05 8.29 -26.26
N GLN A 193 -26.86 7.93 -24.99
CA GLN A 193 -25.60 8.05 -24.25
C GLN A 193 -25.15 6.70 -23.69
N PHE A 194 -23.84 6.49 -23.70
CA PHE A 194 -23.18 5.33 -23.12
C PHE A 194 -22.41 5.75 -21.87
N SER A 195 -22.57 4.98 -20.81
CA SER A 195 -21.83 5.15 -19.57
C SER A 195 -21.09 3.87 -19.22
N VAL A 196 -19.88 4.02 -18.72
CA VAL A 196 -19.07 2.90 -18.24
C VAL A 196 -18.56 3.21 -16.84
N ASN A 197 -18.50 2.20 -15.99
CA ASN A 197 -17.91 2.30 -14.67
C ASN A 197 -17.09 1.04 -14.41
N ALA A 198 -15.85 1.22 -14.01
CA ALA A 198 -14.95 0.14 -13.63
C ALA A 198 -14.43 0.44 -12.22
N PHE A 199 -14.57 -0.52 -11.31
CA PHE A 199 -14.17 -0.31 -9.92
C PHE A 199 -13.66 -1.57 -9.25
N VAL A 200 -12.92 -1.34 -8.18
CA VAL A 200 -12.38 -2.36 -7.31
C VAL A 200 -12.99 -2.18 -5.92
N SER A 201 -13.48 -3.26 -5.30
CA SER A 201 -13.99 -3.31 -3.94
C SER A 201 -13.08 -4.17 -3.05
N ILE A 202 -12.53 -3.55 -2.01
CA ILE A 202 -11.58 -4.11 -1.05
C ILE A 202 -12.27 -4.20 0.32
N PRO A 203 -12.34 -5.38 0.95
CA PRO A 203 -12.96 -5.52 2.26
C PRO A 203 -11.95 -5.18 3.37
N PHE A 204 -11.96 -3.94 3.86
CA PHE A 204 -11.08 -3.54 4.98
C PHE A 204 -11.46 -4.21 6.30
N GLY A 205 -12.65 -4.80 6.40
CA GLY A 205 -13.08 -5.59 7.56
C GLY A 205 -12.32 -6.92 7.72
N GLU A 206 -11.65 -7.42 6.68
CA GLU A 206 -10.98 -8.73 6.72
C GLU A 206 -9.53 -8.59 7.19
N ARG A 207 -9.13 -9.33 8.24
CA ARG A 207 -7.78 -9.24 8.84
C ARG A 207 -6.66 -9.47 7.82
N GLU A 208 -6.84 -10.49 6.98
CA GLU A 208 -5.89 -10.88 5.96
C GLU A 208 -6.64 -11.24 4.68
N PHE A 209 -6.42 -10.47 3.61
CA PHE A 209 -7.00 -10.75 2.30
C PHE A 209 -5.96 -11.25 1.28
N ILE A 210 -4.67 -11.18 1.63
CA ILE A 210 -3.55 -11.80 0.91
C ILE A 210 -2.87 -12.83 1.83
N PRO A 211 -2.88 -14.12 1.45
CA PRO A 211 -2.24 -15.17 2.24
C PRO A 211 -0.73 -14.96 2.42
N LYS A 212 -0.21 -15.33 3.59
CA LYS A 212 1.22 -15.32 3.90
C LYS A 212 1.91 -16.53 3.29
N VAL A 213 2.79 -16.28 2.32
CA VAL A 213 3.56 -17.32 1.60
C VAL A 213 5.05 -17.25 1.97
N TYR A 214 5.54 -16.07 2.37
CA TYR A 214 6.93 -15.83 2.75
C TYR A 214 7.06 -15.49 4.24
N GLU A 215 6.68 -16.44 5.08
CA GLU A 215 6.83 -16.32 6.53
C GLU A 215 8.25 -16.70 6.98
N PRO A 216 8.80 -16.09 8.04
CA PRO A 216 10.00 -16.62 8.69
C PRO A 216 9.72 -18.04 9.17
N ALA A 217 10.68 -18.94 8.99
CA ALA A 217 10.59 -20.28 9.56
C ALA A 217 10.35 -20.17 11.07
N TYR A 218 9.33 -20.86 11.58
CA TYR A 218 9.13 -21.01 13.01
C TYR A 218 10.21 -21.93 13.59
N PHE A 219 10.48 -21.82 14.88
CA PHE A 219 11.35 -22.78 15.56
C PHE A 219 10.75 -24.19 15.49
N VAL A 220 11.46 -25.10 14.83
CA VAL A 220 11.16 -26.53 14.81
C VAL A 220 12.09 -27.17 15.82
N ASP A 221 11.49 -27.83 16.82
CA ASP A 221 12.26 -28.58 17.80
C ASP A 221 12.99 -29.73 17.10
N ASP A 222 14.27 -29.93 17.43
CA ASP A 222 15.04 -31.03 16.85
C ASP A 222 14.40 -32.36 17.30
N LYS A 223 14.45 -33.41 16.47
CA LYS A 223 13.92 -34.73 16.88
C LYS A 223 14.72 -35.33 18.04
N THR A 224 15.94 -34.85 18.26
CA THR A 224 16.83 -35.22 19.36
C THR A 224 17.48 -33.97 19.96
N PRO A 225 16.72 -33.15 20.73
CA PRO A 225 17.27 -31.94 21.32
C PRO A 225 18.31 -32.31 22.39
N PRO A 226 19.39 -31.52 22.55
CA PRO A 226 20.29 -31.69 23.68
C PRO A 226 19.51 -31.54 25.01
N PRO A 227 19.92 -32.25 26.08
CA PRO A 227 19.23 -32.15 27.36
C PRO A 227 19.24 -30.70 27.87
N LEU A 228 18.08 -30.22 28.33
CA LEU A 228 17.93 -28.89 28.92
C LEU A 228 18.86 -28.74 30.14
N PRO A 229 19.60 -27.62 30.25
CA PRO A 229 20.50 -27.37 31.36
C PRO A 229 19.74 -27.17 32.67
N SER A 230 20.39 -27.42 33.81
CA SER A 230 19.93 -26.93 35.11
C SER A 230 20.06 -25.41 35.20
N LYS A 231 19.43 -24.78 36.20
CA LYS A 231 19.57 -23.34 36.45
C LYS A 231 21.03 -22.96 36.76
N GLU A 232 21.74 -23.82 37.50
CA GLU A 232 23.15 -23.62 37.83
C GLU A 232 24.04 -23.73 36.58
N GLU A 233 23.74 -24.65 35.67
CA GLU A 233 24.43 -24.79 34.38
C GLU A 233 24.17 -23.58 33.47
N TRP A 234 22.92 -23.09 33.44
CA TRP A 234 22.54 -21.88 32.70
C TRP A 234 23.31 -20.63 33.14
N HIS A 235 23.54 -20.47 34.44
CA HIS A 235 24.33 -19.35 34.98
C HIS A 235 25.84 -19.56 34.84
N ARG A 236 26.31 -20.81 34.69
CA ARG A 236 27.74 -21.13 34.53
C ARG A 236 28.23 -20.96 33.10
N ASP A 237 27.38 -21.27 32.11
CA ASP A 237 27.71 -21.15 30.69
C ASP A 237 26.74 -20.22 29.97
N ALA A 238 27.25 -19.06 29.56
CA ALA A 238 26.49 -18.06 28.82
C ALA A 238 26.01 -18.55 27.44
N GLY A 239 26.60 -19.63 26.91
CA GLY A 239 26.22 -20.27 25.66
C GLY A 239 24.75 -20.71 25.63
N HIS A 240 24.20 -21.18 26.75
CA HIS A 240 22.80 -21.61 26.81
C HIS A 240 21.81 -20.45 26.60
N GLY A 241 22.07 -19.30 27.25
CA GLY A 241 21.30 -18.08 27.02
C GLY A 241 21.49 -17.53 25.60
N ALA A 242 22.71 -17.62 25.07
CA ALA A 242 23.02 -17.18 23.72
C ALA A 242 22.32 -18.03 22.65
N ASP A 243 22.15 -19.33 22.86
CA ASP A 243 21.42 -20.21 21.95
C ASP A 243 19.94 -19.83 21.84
N LEU A 244 19.29 -19.50 22.96
CA LEU A 244 17.93 -18.95 22.96
C LEU A 244 17.86 -17.62 22.19
N VAL A 245 18.78 -16.70 22.45
CA VAL A 245 18.85 -15.43 21.71
C VAL A 245 19.04 -15.67 20.21
N ASN A 246 19.95 -16.57 19.83
CA ASN A 246 20.21 -16.92 18.43
C ASN A 246 18.98 -17.55 17.75
N ALA A 247 18.23 -18.40 18.46
CA ALA A 247 16.98 -18.98 17.96
C ALA A 247 15.90 -17.92 17.74
N LEU A 248 15.81 -16.92 18.62
CA LEU A 248 14.90 -15.78 18.48
C LEU A 248 15.34 -14.83 17.35
N VAL A 249 16.62 -14.51 17.23
CA VAL A 249 17.17 -13.68 16.13
C VAL A 249 16.86 -14.31 14.77
N LYS A 250 17.01 -15.63 14.62
CA LYS A 250 16.65 -16.37 13.39
C LYS A 250 15.16 -16.23 13.00
N GLN A 251 14.32 -15.80 13.92
CA GLN A 251 12.88 -15.57 13.75
C GLN A 251 12.52 -14.07 13.71
N ASP A 252 13.49 -13.21 13.38
CA ASP A 252 13.36 -11.75 13.24
C ASP A 252 13.00 -10.98 14.54
N TYR A 253 13.23 -11.60 15.72
CA TYR A 253 13.17 -10.89 17.01
C TYR A 253 14.39 -10.00 17.21
N LYS A 254 14.16 -8.87 17.89
CA LYS A 254 15.13 -7.79 18.10
C LYS A 254 15.06 -7.26 19.52
N ASN A 255 16.09 -6.52 19.92
CA ASN A 255 16.24 -5.93 21.25
C ASN A 255 15.99 -6.99 22.34
N ILE A 256 16.51 -8.20 22.12
CA ILE A 256 16.26 -9.33 23.00
C ILE A 256 17.10 -9.14 24.26
N ARG A 257 16.45 -9.16 25.41
CA ARG A 257 17.05 -9.23 26.74
C ARG A 257 16.50 -10.46 27.43
N ILE A 258 17.36 -11.21 28.11
CA ILE A 258 16.98 -12.42 28.84
C ILE A 258 17.55 -12.37 30.25
N GLU A 259 16.76 -12.83 31.20
CA GLU A 259 17.15 -12.92 32.61
C GLU A 259 16.46 -14.14 33.24
N GLN A 260 17.24 -14.96 33.95
CA GLN A 260 16.72 -16.09 34.71
C GLN A 260 16.88 -15.78 36.19
N GLU A 261 15.76 -15.61 36.90
CA GLU A 261 15.76 -15.36 38.34
C GLU A 261 14.83 -16.36 39.04
N GLY A 262 15.33 -17.08 40.05
CA GLY A 262 14.54 -18.05 40.81
C GLY A 262 13.95 -19.15 39.94
N ASN A 263 12.62 -19.16 39.76
CA ASN A 263 11.88 -20.09 38.89
C ASN A 263 11.26 -19.40 37.67
N ILE A 264 11.69 -18.16 37.37
CA ILE A 264 11.17 -17.33 36.29
C ILE A 264 12.25 -17.13 35.24
N LEU A 265 11.89 -17.34 33.98
CA LEU A 265 12.67 -16.91 32.82
C LEU A 265 11.97 -15.69 32.20
N SER A 266 12.60 -14.53 32.31
CA SER A 266 12.11 -13.25 31.78
C SER A 266 12.77 -12.93 30.45
N LEU A 267 11.97 -12.51 29.47
CA LEU A 267 12.41 -12.04 28.16
C LEU A 267 11.82 -10.66 27.90
N SER A 268 12.64 -9.71 27.46
CA SER A 268 12.19 -8.46 26.84
C SER A 268 12.56 -8.51 25.37
N LEU A 269 11.60 -8.32 24.47
CA LEU A 269 11.85 -8.47 23.04
C LEU A 269 10.87 -7.66 22.20
N THR A 270 11.27 -7.38 20.96
CA THR A 270 10.38 -6.88 19.91
C THR A 270 10.50 -7.76 18.68
N ASN A 271 9.55 -7.67 17.76
CA ASN A 271 9.66 -8.34 16.47
C ASN A 271 9.70 -7.29 15.37
N SER A 272 10.51 -7.51 14.33
CA SER A 272 10.65 -6.54 13.23
C SER A 272 9.72 -6.79 12.04
N ARG A 273 9.03 -7.94 12.03
CA ARG A 273 8.26 -8.43 10.88
C ARG A 273 6.80 -8.74 11.21
N ILE A 274 6.55 -9.57 12.21
CA ILE A 274 5.21 -9.97 12.65
C ILE A 274 4.52 -8.76 13.26
N SER A 275 3.40 -8.34 12.66
CA SER A 275 2.67 -7.13 13.06
C SER A 275 1.67 -7.36 14.18
N ASN A 276 1.11 -8.58 14.29
CA ASN A 276 0.22 -8.95 15.39
C ASN A 276 1.05 -9.30 16.63
N MET A 277 0.86 -8.54 17.70
CA MET A 277 1.66 -8.70 18.92
C MET A 277 1.45 -10.08 19.58
N GLY A 278 0.21 -10.54 19.70
CA GLY A 278 -0.11 -11.83 20.31
C GLY A 278 0.59 -12.98 19.59
N ARG A 279 0.49 -13.04 18.25
CA ARG A 279 1.18 -14.03 17.42
C ARG A 279 2.71 -14.02 17.66
N ALA A 280 3.33 -12.84 17.67
CA ALA A 280 4.75 -12.71 17.96
C ALA A 280 5.07 -13.26 19.37
N VAL A 281 4.29 -12.90 20.39
CA VAL A 281 4.55 -13.43 21.74
C VAL A 281 4.35 -14.94 21.81
N GLY A 282 3.34 -15.51 21.15
CA GLY A 282 3.13 -16.96 21.09
C GLY A 282 4.30 -17.70 20.45
N ARG A 283 4.83 -17.20 19.34
CA ARG A 283 6.02 -17.78 18.67
C ARG A 283 7.28 -17.64 19.54
N ALA A 284 7.45 -16.51 20.23
CA ALA A 284 8.54 -16.32 21.19
C ALA A 284 8.41 -17.28 22.39
N ALA A 285 7.21 -17.46 22.93
CA ALA A 285 6.94 -18.38 24.04
C ALA A 285 7.24 -19.83 23.69
N ARG A 286 6.88 -20.28 22.48
CA ARG A 286 7.22 -21.61 21.97
C ARG A 286 8.73 -21.81 21.87
N THR A 287 9.45 -20.80 21.42
CA THR A 287 10.92 -20.84 21.36
C THR A 287 11.51 -20.85 22.77
N ALA A 288 11.09 -19.94 23.65
CA ALA A 288 11.57 -19.86 25.02
C ALA A 288 11.37 -21.18 25.78
N LEU A 289 10.20 -21.82 25.63
CA LEU A 289 9.88 -23.11 26.23
C LEU A 289 10.91 -24.20 25.86
N ALA A 290 11.37 -24.24 24.61
CA ALA A 290 12.34 -25.22 24.13
C ALA A 290 13.77 -25.01 24.66
N PHE A 291 14.09 -23.83 25.19
CA PHE A 291 15.41 -23.53 25.78
C PHE A 291 15.34 -23.31 27.30
N THR A 292 14.16 -23.47 27.90
CA THR A 292 13.95 -23.13 29.31
C THR A 292 14.70 -24.12 30.23
N PRO A 293 15.54 -23.63 31.19
CA PRO A 293 16.23 -24.50 32.14
C PRO A 293 15.29 -25.36 32.99
N LYS A 294 15.77 -26.53 33.40
CA LYS A 294 15.03 -27.40 34.32
C LYS A 294 14.75 -26.67 35.64
N GLY A 295 13.50 -26.76 36.11
CA GLY A 295 13.07 -26.15 37.38
C GLY A 295 12.55 -24.72 37.25
N VAL A 296 12.57 -24.12 36.05
CA VAL A 296 11.79 -22.92 35.75
C VAL A 296 10.32 -23.32 35.60
N THR A 297 9.43 -22.60 36.27
CA THR A 297 7.98 -22.85 36.26
C THR A 297 7.22 -21.76 35.52
N THR A 298 7.88 -20.62 35.26
CA THR A 298 7.22 -19.44 34.69
C THR A 298 8.07 -18.80 33.60
N ILE A 299 7.46 -18.52 32.46
CA ILE A 299 8.05 -17.70 31.40
C ILE A 299 7.33 -16.36 31.38
N ARG A 300 8.08 -15.27 31.51
CA ARG A 300 7.58 -13.89 31.38
C ARG A 300 8.13 -13.28 30.09
N ILE A 301 7.25 -12.77 29.23
CA ILE A 301 7.63 -12.10 27.98
C ILE A 301 7.06 -10.68 27.98
N VAL A 302 7.96 -9.71 27.92
CA VAL A 302 7.64 -8.29 27.79
C VAL A 302 7.85 -7.90 26.33
N TYR A 303 6.76 -7.57 25.65
CA TYR A 303 6.84 -7.03 24.30
C TYR A 303 7.17 -5.55 24.36
N THR A 304 8.20 -5.13 23.64
CA THR A 304 8.66 -3.73 23.62
C THR A 304 8.59 -3.11 22.22
N LYS A 305 8.59 -1.78 22.17
CA LYS A 305 8.76 -1.01 20.93
C LYS A 305 9.62 0.21 21.21
N LEU A 306 10.78 0.31 20.55
CA LEU A 306 11.81 1.33 20.88
C LEU A 306 12.14 1.37 22.39
N ASP A 307 12.32 0.19 22.97
CA ASP A 307 12.53 -0.07 24.40
C ASP A 307 11.41 0.42 25.33
N GLN A 308 10.28 0.88 24.78
CA GLN A 308 9.10 1.17 25.58
C GLN A 308 8.30 -0.12 25.81
N PRO A 309 7.99 -0.46 27.06
CA PRO A 309 7.23 -1.67 27.36
C PRO A 309 5.76 -1.49 26.99
N ILE A 310 5.22 -2.49 26.32
CA ILE A 310 3.86 -2.48 25.79
C ILE A 310 2.93 -3.38 26.61
N ALA A 311 3.30 -4.65 26.73
CA ALA A 311 2.50 -5.70 27.32
C ALA A 311 3.40 -6.76 27.94
N THR A 312 3.00 -7.29 29.09
CA THR A 312 3.66 -8.41 29.76
C THR A 312 2.75 -9.63 29.70
N TYR A 313 3.27 -10.72 29.15
CA TYR A 313 2.64 -12.04 29.10
C TYR A 313 3.37 -12.95 30.07
N GLU A 314 2.65 -13.55 31.01
CA GLU A 314 3.19 -14.51 31.96
C GLU A 314 2.53 -15.87 31.77
N PHE A 315 3.33 -16.90 31.53
CA PHE A 315 2.91 -18.30 31.44
C PHE A 315 3.38 -19.01 32.71
N PHE A 316 2.46 -19.37 33.59
CA PHE A 316 2.80 -19.89 34.92
C PHE A 316 2.63 -21.42 35.06
N ASP A 317 2.27 -22.10 33.96
CA ASP A 317 2.27 -23.56 33.84
C ASP A 317 2.85 -23.97 32.47
N LEU A 318 4.14 -24.33 32.46
CA LEU A 318 4.85 -24.65 31.23
C LEU A 318 4.40 -25.98 30.60
N VAL A 319 3.86 -26.90 31.40
CA VAL A 319 3.33 -28.18 30.91
C VAL A 319 2.06 -27.92 30.11
N LYS A 320 1.13 -27.15 30.66
CA LYS A 320 -0.09 -26.76 29.93
C LYS A 320 0.20 -25.86 28.74
N LEU A 321 1.19 -24.97 28.82
CA LEU A 321 1.65 -24.20 27.66
C LEU A 321 2.12 -25.14 26.52
N ASN A 322 2.90 -26.17 26.86
CA ASN A 322 3.35 -27.17 25.90
C ASN A 322 2.18 -27.97 25.31
N ASP A 323 1.25 -28.42 26.16
CA ASP A 323 0.07 -29.17 25.74
C ASP A 323 -0.85 -28.33 24.84
N TYR A 324 -0.95 -27.01 25.09
CA TYR A 324 -1.67 -26.09 24.21
C TYR A 324 -1.01 -26.00 22.84
N PHE A 325 0.32 -25.82 22.77
CA PHE A 325 1.05 -25.82 21.51
C PHE A 325 1.01 -27.18 20.79
N ALA A 326 0.83 -28.28 21.51
CA ALA A 326 0.65 -29.61 20.94
C ALA A 326 -0.81 -29.91 20.56
N GLY A 327 -1.75 -28.98 20.76
CA GLY A 327 -3.17 -29.17 20.46
C GLY A 327 -3.89 -30.15 21.38
N ARG A 328 -3.31 -30.48 22.56
CA ARG A 328 -3.88 -31.44 23.52
C ARG A 328 -4.92 -30.82 24.45
N ILE A 329 -4.85 -29.51 24.67
CA ILE A 329 -5.84 -28.74 25.43
C ILE A 329 -6.43 -27.62 24.58
N ASP A 330 -7.65 -27.22 24.90
CA ASP A 330 -8.34 -26.14 24.19
C ASP A 330 -7.92 -24.75 24.70
N ARG A 331 -8.32 -23.70 23.95
CA ARG A 331 -8.00 -22.31 24.29
C ARG A 331 -8.58 -21.89 25.63
N LYS A 332 -9.75 -22.41 26.00
CA LYS A 332 -10.41 -22.08 27.27
C LYS A 332 -9.55 -22.54 28.46
N THR A 333 -9.05 -23.77 28.41
CA THR A 333 -8.16 -24.33 29.45
C THR A 333 -6.82 -23.61 29.48
N PHE A 334 -6.30 -23.18 28.33
CA PHE A 334 -5.06 -22.41 28.25
C PHE A 334 -5.19 -21.02 28.90
N LEU A 335 -6.34 -20.36 28.75
CA LEU A 335 -6.58 -19.03 29.34
C LEU A 335 -6.48 -19.02 30.88
N ASP A 336 -6.66 -20.16 31.54
CA ASP A 336 -6.50 -20.28 33.00
C ASP A 336 -5.03 -20.27 33.44
N VAL A 337 -4.07 -20.40 32.51
CA VAL A 337 -2.63 -20.51 32.80
C VAL A 337 -1.73 -19.45 32.14
N VAL A 338 -2.35 -18.38 31.65
CA VAL A 338 -1.66 -17.24 31.05
C VAL A 338 -2.24 -15.93 31.59
N LEU A 339 -1.36 -15.00 31.93
CA LEU A 339 -1.73 -13.66 32.37
C LEU A 339 -1.20 -12.63 31.37
N LEU A 340 -2.11 -11.86 30.79
CA LEU A 340 -1.79 -10.66 30.01
C LEU A 340 -2.03 -9.43 30.89
N ARG A 341 -0.99 -8.63 31.12
CA ARG A 341 -1.08 -7.39 31.91
C ARG A 341 -0.30 -6.24 31.28
N TYR A 342 -0.62 -5.04 31.75
CA TYR A 342 0.23 -3.88 31.47
C TYR A 342 1.57 -4.04 32.19
N PRO A 343 2.68 -3.56 31.59
CA PRO A 343 4.00 -3.73 32.19
C PRO A 343 4.19 -2.90 33.45
N ASP A 344 4.82 -3.51 34.44
CA ASP A 344 5.34 -2.86 35.63
C ASP A 344 6.78 -2.39 35.39
N LYS A 345 7.26 -1.44 36.20
CA LYS A 345 8.61 -0.89 36.05
C LYS A 345 9.71 -1.95 36.16
N SER A 346 9.48 -2.99 36.95
CA SER A 346 10.39 -4.13 37.15
C SER A 346 10.36 -5.15 36.02
N ASP A 347 9.40 -5.08 35.10
CA ASP A 347 9.30 -6.07 34.02
C ASP A 347 10.38 -5.87 32.95
N VAL A 348 10.88 -4.64 32.77
CA VAL A 348 11.82 -4.31 31.70
C VAL A 348 13.25 -4.58 32.14
N ILE A 349 13.87 -5.54 31.47
CA ILE A 349 15.30 -5.84 31.60
C ILE A 349 16.10 -4.72 30.89
N ARG A 350 16.95 -4.03 31.64
CA ARG A 350 17.85 -2.95 31.16
C ARG A 350 19.22 -3.50 30.76
N ASP A 351 19.96 -2.74 29.96
CA ASP A 351 21.30 -3.16 29.50
C ASP A 351 22.26 -3.50 30.64
N GLU A 352 22.17 -2.76 31.76
CA GLU A 352 22.98 -3.00 32.98
C GLU A 352 22.72 -4.37 33.63
N GLN A 353 21.50 -4.91 33.49
CA GLN A 353 21.10 -6.19 34.07
C GLN A 353 21.56 -7.40 33.21
N GLN A 354 22.04 -7.15 31.99
CA GLN A 354 22.43 -8.20 31.04
C GLN A 354 23.94 -8.26 30.77
N GLY A 355 24.77 -7.62 31.61
CA GLY A 355 26.22 -7.51 31.42
C GLY A 355 26.95 -8.84 31.16
N TRP A 356 26.44 -9.96 31.68
CA TRP A 356 26.99 -11.31 31.51
C TRP A 356 26.86 -11.91 30.10
N LEU A 357 25.90 -11.44 29.29
CA LEU A 357 25.64 -11.97 27.92
C LEU A 357 26.33 -11.14 26.83
N ASN A 358 26.65 -9.87 27.11
CA ASN A 358 27.25 -8.95 26.15
C ASN A 358 28.65 -9.40 25.71
N ASP A 359 29.46 -9.92 26.63
CA ASP A 359 30.81 -10.45 26.33
C ASP A 359 30.81 -11.67 25.38
N PHE A 360 29.70 -12.40 25.31
CA PHE A 360 29.55 -13.59 24.46
C PHE A 360 28.97 -13.24 23.08
N LEU A 361 27.98 -12.35 23.02
CA LEU A 361 27.29 -11.98 21.77
C LEU A 361 28.15 -11.10 20.83
N ASP A 362 29.22 -10.48 21.33
CA ASP A 362 30.18 -9.71 20.52
C ASP A 362 31.36 -10.57 20.01
N ARG A 363 31.45 -11.85 20.39
CA ARG A 363 32.44 -12.79 19.87
C ARG A 363 31.85 -13.60 18.70
N PRO A 364 32.51 -13.64 17.51
CA PRO A 364 32.10 -14.57 16.46
C PRO A 364 32.20 -16.00 17.00
N ALA A 365 31.11 -16.77 16.90
CA ALA A 365 31.03 -18.12 17.46
C ALA A 365 32.23 -18.98 16.98
N PRO A 366 32.94 -19.68 17.89
CA PRO A 366 33.97 -20.62 17.47
C PRO A 366 33.31 -21.77 16.70
N VAL A 367 33.84 -22.06 15.51
CA VAL A 367 33.46 -23.24 14.73
C VAL A 367 33.96 -24.47 15.47
N VAL A 368 33.14 -25.02 16.38
CA VAL A 368 33.41 -26.34 16.94
C VAL A 368 32.92 -27.35 15.91
N ALA A 369 33.87 -27.89 15.13
CA ALA A 369 33.63 -29.04 14.27
C ALA A 369 33.21 -30.22 15.16
N ARG A 370 31.91 -30.56 15.16
CA ARG A 370 31.45 -31.83 15.71
C ARG A 370 32.02 -32.94 14.82
N THR A 371 33.00 -33.67 15.33
CA THR A 371 33.52 -34.90 14.77
C THR A 371 32.36 -35.87 14.53
N ALA A 372 32.12 -36.21 13.27
CA ALA A 372 31.14 -37.22 12.90
C ALA A 372 31.61 -38.57 13.43
N VAL A 373 30.87 -39.12 14.40
CA VAL A 373 31.01 -40.52 14.80
C VAL A 373 30.43 -41.37 13.66
N LEU A 374 31.31 -42.08 12.95
CA LEU A 374 30.94 -43.07 11.95
C LEU A 374 30.16 -44.21 12.61
N ALA A 375 28.92 -44.45 12.18
CA ALA A 375 28.14 -45.62 12.56
C ALA A 375 28.74 -46.89 11.89
N PRO A 376 28.75 -48.06 12.57
CA PRO A 376 29.26 -49.28 11.97
C PRO A 376 28.29 -49.85 10.92
N ALA A 377 28.85 -50.43 9.87
CA ALA A 377 28.13 -51.08 8.78
C ALA A 377 27.39 -52.34 9.28
N VAL A 378 26.11 -52.45 8.93
CA VAL A 378 25.30 -53.66 9.20
C VAL A 378 25.24 -54.51 7.93
N ALA A 379 25.62 -55.79 8.06
CA ALA A 379 25.61 -56.82 7.03
C ALA A 379 24.17 -57.32 6.70
N PRO A 380 23.92 -57.91 5.52
CA PRO A 380 22.60 -58.36 5.13
C PRO A 380 22.28 -59.74 5.72
N VAL A 381 21.05 -59.93 6.21
CA VAL A 381 20.52 -61.25 6.61
C VAL A 381 19.28 -61.59 5.78
N ALA A 382 19.24 -62.87 5.41
CA ALA A 382 18.39 -63.52 4.44
C ALA A 382 16.89 -63.66 4.83
N THR A 383 16.11 -63.90 3.78
CA THR A 383 14.67 -64.16 3.68
C THR A 383 14.19 -65.45 4.33
N GLY A 384 12.98 -65.44 4.92
CA GLY A 384 12.26 -66.67 5.31
C GLY A 384 10.80 -66.49 5.74
N ALA A 385 9.87 -66.82 4.84
CA ALA A 385 8.52 -67.38 5.03
C ALA A 385 7.33 -66.53 5.59
N PRO A 386 6.06 -66.88 5.24
CA PRO A 386 4.95 -65.93 5.08
C PRO A 386 3.77 -66.10 6.06
N ALA A 387 3.00 -65.03 6.28
CA ALA A 387 1.66 -65.05 6.90
C ALA A 387 0.87 -63.76 6.49
N PRO A 388 -0.47 -63.69 6.66
CA PRO A 388 -1.43 -63.62 5.56
C PRO A 388 -1.93 -62.20 5.23
N ALA A 389 -2.59 -62.10 4.08
CA ALA A 389 -3.18 -60.90 3.52
C ALA A 389 -4.17 -60.22 4.48
N LEU A 390 -3.85 -58.97 4.86
CA LEU A 390 -4.80 -58.01 5.40
C LEU A 390 -5.09 -56.95 4.34
N VAL A 391 -6.39 -56.75 4.13
CA VAL A 391 -7.02 -55.85 3.18
C VAL A 391 -6.49 -54.43 3.34
N ALA A 392 -5.88 -53.88 2.29
CA ALA A 392 -5.44 -52.50 2.24
C ALA A 392 -6.65 -51.56 2.12
N THR A 393 -7.00 -50.88 3.22
CA THR A 393 -7.70 -49.60 3.14
C THR A 393 -6.69 -48.56 2.65
N VAL A 394 -6.86 -48.10 1.42
CA VAL A 394 -6.07 -47.02 0.84
C VAL A 394 -6.50 -45.71 1.52
N GLU A 395 -5.79 -45.34 2.58
CA GLU A 395 -5.71 -43.92 2.96
C GLU A 395 -4.93 -43.18 1.86
N PRO A 396 -5.41 -42.03 1.36
CA PRO A 396 -4.61 -41.22 0.47
C PRO A 396 -3.45 -40.66 1.30
N ALA A 397 -2.25 -41.20 1.06
CA ALA A 397 -1.01 -40.64 1.56
C ALA A 397 -0.93 -39.18 1.09
N VAL A 398 -1.16 -38.25 2.02
CA VAL A 398 -0.82 -36.85 1.84
C VAL A 398 0.70 -36.82 1.60
N PRO A 399 1.19 -36.36 0.43
CA PRO A 399 2.61 -36.30 0.22
C PRO A 399 3.21 -35.36 1.26
N ALA A 400 4.18 -35.87 2.03
CA ALA A 400 4.97 -35.05 2.93
C ALA A 400 5.57 -33.90 2.12
N VAL A 401 5.05 -32.69 2.34
CA VAL A 401 5.55 -31.49 1.71
C VAL A 401 6.98 -31.29 2.20
N ALA A 402 7.95 -31.53 1.32
CA ALA A 402 9.34 -31.22 1.60
C ALA A 402 9.44 -29.75 2.03
N PRO A 403 10.22 -29.43 3.08
CA PRO A 403 10.35 -28.05 3.55
C PRO A 403 10.83 -27.18 2.39
N ALA A 404 10.00 -26.23 1.97
CA ALA A 404 10.36 -25.24 0.97
C ALA A 404 11.64 -24.53 1.43
N ARG A 405 12.75 -24.70 0.69
CA ARG A 405 14.00 -23.98 0.97
C ARG A 405 13.69 -22.48 0.91
N ALA A 406 13.88 -21.81 2.05
CA ALA A 406 13.69 -20.38 2.23
C ALA A 406 14.38 -19.62 1.09
N ALA A 407 13.59 -18.95 0.24
CA ALA A 407 14.14 -18.05 -0.75
C ALA A 407 14.96 -16.99 0.00
N ASN A 408 16.28 -16.85 -0.20
CA ASN A 408 17.21 -15.91 0.50
C ASN A 408 16.54 -14.70 1.18
N VAL A 409 15.96 -14.91 2.35
CA VAL A 409 15.44 -13.87 3.22
C VAL A 409 16.68 -13.27 3.88
N LEU A 410 16.70 -11.94 4.04
CA LEU A 410 17.80 -11.16 4.65
C LEU A 410 18.44 -11.99 5.78
N LYS A 411 19.71 -12.37 5.62
CA LYS A 411 20.44 -13.02 6.72
C LYS A 411 20.59 -11.98 7.82
N ASP A 412 20.19 -12.35 9.02
CA ASP A 412 20.12 -11.45 10.17
C ASP A 412 21.49 -11.28 10.85
N ASP A 413 22.55 -11.20 10.02
CA ASP A 413 23.96 -11.15 10.43
C ASP A 413 24.53 -9.72 10.37
N GLY A 414 23.66 -8.70 10.31
CA GLY A 414 24.04 -7.29 10.21
C GLY A 414 24.61 -6.88 8.84
N LYS A 415 24.68 -7.78 7.85
CA LYS A 415 25.20 -7.47 6.51
C LYS A 415 24.15 -6.77 5.64
N LEU A 416 24.64 -5.99 4.69
CA LEU A 416 23.82 -5.36 3.66
C LEU A 416 23.24 -6.43 2.75
N ALA A 417 21.92 -6.43 2.58
CA ALA A 417 21.24 -7.33 1.68
C ALA A 417 20.21 -6.60 0.81
N VAL A 418 20.05 -7.07 -0.42
CA VAL A 418 19.10 -6.51 -1.40
C VAL A 418 17.77 -7.23 -1.23
N GLY A 419 16.75 -6.49 -0.81
CA GLY A 419 15.37 -6.96 -0.71
C GLY A 419 14.55 -6.43 -1.88
N VAL A 420 13.68 -7.28 -2.44
CA VAL A 420 12.76 -6.88 -3.50
C VAL A 420 11.33 -7.23 -3.07
N GLY A 421 10.45 -6.23 -2.99
CA GLY A 421 9.07 -6.39 -2.53
C GLY A 421 8.94 -6.57 -1.02
N VAL A 422 10.04 -6.37 -0.28
CA VAL A 422 10.06 -6.38 1.18
C VAL A 422 9.58 -5.02 1.68
N ASP A 423 8.76 -4.98 2.74
CA ASP A 423 8.23 -3.74 3.33
C ASP A 423 7.44 -2.84 2.35
N GLY A 424 7.00 -3.39 1.22
CA GLY A 424 6.30 -2.65 0.15
C GLY A 424 7.21 -1.94 -0.84
N ASP A 425 8.54 -1.97 -0.68
CA ASP A 425 9.47 -1.28 -1.57
C ASP A 425 9.80 -2.11 -2.83
N VAL A 426 9.95 -1.44 -3.98
CA VAL A 426 10.34 -2.06 -5.27
C VAL A 426 11.67 -2.78 -5.16
N VAL A 427 12.69 -2.07 -4.70
CA VAL A 427 14.04 -2.56 -4.44
C VAL A 427 14.51 -1.78 -3.24
N GLN A 428 14.99 -2.47 -2.23
CA GLN A 428 15.64 -1.86 -1.09
C GLN A 428 16.98 -2.54 -0.79
N ILE A 429 17.92 -1.78 -0.26
CA ILE A 429 19.13 -2.31 0.36
C ILE A 429 18.95 -2.11 1.85
N LYS A 430 18.83 -3.20 2.61
CA LYS A 430 18.58 -3.16 4.04
C LYS A 430 19.64 -3.96 4.78
N SER A 431 20.14 -3.43 5.88
CA SER A 431 20.73 -4.23 6.97
C SER A 431 19.90 -4.00 8.22
N LEU A 432 19.73 -5.06 9.01
CA LEU A 432 19.10 -5.02 10.31
C LEU A 432 19.91 -5.94 11.21
N ASP A 433 20.31 -5.47 12.39
CA ASP A 433 21.04 -6.30 13.36
C ASP A 433 20.15 -6.72 14.53
N ARG A 434 20.72 -7.42 15.52
CA ARG A 434 20.01 -7.90 16.73
C ARG A 434 19.44 -6.79 17.62
N GLU A 435 20.00 -5.58 17.55
CA GLU A 435 19.57 -4.41 18.34
C GLU A 435 18.64 -3.48 17.55
N ALA A 436 18.04 -4.00 16.48
CA ALA A 436 17.19 -3.27 15.56
C ALA A 436 17.88 -2.07 14.89
N ASN A 437 19.22 -2.02 14.87
CA ASN A 437 19.95 -1.01 14.09
C ASN A 437 19.69 -1.28 12.62
N ARG A 438 19.17 -0.28 11.91
CA ARG A 438 18.68 -0.42 10.55
C ARG A 438 19.41 0.54 9.64
N PHE A 439 19.94 0.01 8.55
CA PHE A 439 20.22 0.79 7.36
C PHE A 439 19.20 0.41 6.28
N LYS A 440 18.58 1.38 5.61
CA LYS A 440 17.65 1.12 4.50
C LYS A 440 17.79 2.18 3.41
N ILE A 441 18.08 1.77 2.19
CA ILE A 441 17.92 2.59 0.99
C ILE A 441 16.70 2.10 0.22
N ALA A 442 15.76 2.99 -0.10
CA ALA A 442 14.60 2.67 -0.94
C ALA A 442 14.15 3.88 -1.77
N PRO A 443 13.53 3.67 -2.95
CA PRO A 443 12.82 4.75 -3.63
C PRO A 443 11.65 5.25 -2.77
N LYS A 444 11.27 6.51 -2.94
CA LYS A 444 10.14 7.18 -2.31
C LYS A 444 9.44 8.02 -3.37
N VAL A 445 8.14 7.80 -3.52
CA VAL A 445 7.27 8.60 -4.38
C VAL A 445 6.40 9.53 -3.53
N GLY A 446 6.28 10.78 -3.94
CA GLY A 446 5.39 11.77 -3.34
C GLY A 446 4.38 12.27 -4.37
N PHE A 447 3.13 12.44 -3.94
CA PHE A 447 2.05 12.98 -4.75
C PHE A 447 1.53 14.28 -4.14
N PHE A 448 1.38 15.31 -4.94
CA PHE A 448 0.85 16.61 -4.53
C PHE A 448 -0.31 16.97 -5.44
N PHE A 449 -1.48 17.20 -4.84
CA PHE A 449 -2.70 17.48 -5.58
C PHE A 449 -3.06 18.95 -5.46
N ASN A 450 -3.72 19.46 -6.49
CA ASN A 450 -4.44 20.74 -6.45
C ASN A 450 -3.55 21.97 -6.22
N ASP A 451 -2.59 22.16 -7.11
CA ASP A 451 -1.76 23.36 -7.19
C ASP A 451 -2.26 24.35 -8.25
N PRO A 452 -2.13 25.67 -8.02
CA PRO A 452 -2.40 26.73 -9.00
C PRO A 452 -1.88 26.51 -10.42
N SER A 453 -0.71 25.87 -10.58
CA SER A 453 -0.03 25.64 -11.84
C SER A 453 -0.26 24.22 -12.42
N GLY A 454 -1.02 23.36 -11.73
CA GLY A 454 -1.38 22.03 -12.20
C GLY A 454 -2.14 21.17 -11.18
N ALA A 455 -3.09 20.33 -11.66
CA ALA A 455 -3.93 19.51 -10.78
C ALA A 455 -3.17 18.40 -10.03
N PHE A 456 -2.01 17.98 -10.53
CA PHE A 456 -1.22 16.87 -9.99
C PHE A 456 0.28 17.13 -10.22
N ARG A 457 1.07 17.00 -9.15
CA ARG A 457 2.53 16.99 -9.17
C ARG A 457 3.01 15.72 -8.47
N TYR A 458 4.22 15.31 -8.78
CA TYR A 458 4.85 14.15 -8.17
C TYR A 458 6.35 14.37 -7.96
N SER A 459 6.91 13.61 -7.02
CA SER A 459 8.33 13.54 -6.72
C SER A 459 8.76 12.08 -6.61
N ILE A 460 9.93 11.73 -7.11
CA ILE A 460 10.59 10.44 -6.98
C ILE A 460 11.99 10.71 -6.43
N SER A 461 12.29 10.15 -5.27
CA SER A 461 13.56 10.30 -4.56
C SER A 461 14.09 8.94 -4.13
N ALA A 462 15.39 8.75 -4.04
CA ALA A 462 15.99 7.66 -3.27
C ALA A 462 16.20 8.14 -1.83
N VAL A 463 15.79 7.37 -0.83
CA VAL A 463 15.93 7.74 0.58
C VAL A 463 16.78 6.68 1.28
N ALA A 464 17.87 7.12 1.88
CA ALA A 464 18.71 6.34 2.78
C ALA A 464 18.33 6.68 4.23
N ASN A 465 17.94 5.67 5.00
CA ASN A 465 17.63 5.75 6.41
C ASN A 465 18.71 5.01 7.18
N TYR A 466 19.18 5.61 8.28
CA TYR A 466 20.06 4.96 9.22
C TYR A 466 19.55 5.23 10.64
N ASP A 467 19.04 4.18 11.26
CA ASP A 467 18.51 4.17 12.61
C ASP A 467 19.44 3.32 13.48
N ARG A 468 19.90 3.88 14.60
CA ARG A 468 20.81 3.21 15.51
C ARG A 468 20.40 3.40 16.96
N ARG A 469 20.26 2.32 17.71
CA ARG A 469 20.21 2.31 19.16
C ARG A 469 21.61 2.63 19.70
N LEU A 470 21.70 3.64 20.55
CA LEU A 470 22.95 4.08 21.21
C LEU A 470 23.01 3.62 22.67
N GLY A 471 21.90 3.16 23.22
CA GLY A 471 21.74 2.63 24.58
C GLY A 471 20.26 2.58 24.95
N ASP A 472 19.96 2.25 26.21
CA ASP A 472 18.59 2.14 26.73
C ASP A 472 17.68 3.30 26.33
N GLY A 473 16.73 3.05 25.44
CA GLY A 473 15.78 4.04 24.95
C GLY A 473 16.41 5.22 24.20
N LEU A 474 17.71 5.22 23.91
CA LEU A 474 18.42 6.28 23.18
C LEU A 474 18.66 5.86 21.73
N TYR A 475 18.09 6.60 20.78
CA TYR A 475 18.16 6.28 19.36
C TYR A 475 18.64 7.48 18.54
N LEU A 476 19.54 7.21 17.60
CA LEU A 476 19.87 8.09 16.50
C LEU A 476 19.01 7.71 15.30
N ASN A 477 18.17 8.62 14.81
CA ASN A 477 17.38 8.45 13.60
C ASN A 477 17.85 9.42 12.53
N SER A 478 18.23 8.91 11.36
CA SER A 478 18.71 9.74 10.26
C SER A 478 18.08 9.33 8.94
N ALA A 479 17.80 10.32 8.09
CA ALA A 479 17.27 10.11 6.75
C ALA A 479 17.83 11.14 5.79
N ALA A 480 18.55 10.65 4.77
CA ALA A 480 19.03 11.43 3.64
C ALA A 480 18.23 11.09 2.40
N SER A 481 17.88 12.10 1.61
CA SER A 481 17.11 11.95 0.38
C SER A 481 17.90 12.47 -0.81
N LEU A 482 17.86 11.74 -1.91
CA LEU A 482 18.35 12.13 -3.22
C LEU A 482 17.17 12.22 -4.18
N GLN A 483 16.76 13.42 -4.53
CA GLN A 483 15.73 13.70 -5.50
C GLN A 483 16.20 13.28 -6.91
N LEU A 484 15.51 12.31 -7.50
CA LEU A 484 15.82 11.78 -8.83
C LEU A 484 15.03 12.50 -9.91
N LEU A 485 13.71 12.59 -9.71
CA LEU A 485 12.75 13.23 -10.63
C LEU A 485 11.70 13.95 -9.79
N GLU A 486 11.29 15.15 -10.16
CA GLU A 486 10.13 15.79 -9.57
C GLU A 486 9.55 16.85 -10.50
N THR A 487 8.30 17.25 -10.24
CA THR A 487 7.57 18.26 -11.03
C THR A 487 7.08 19.43 -10.18
N VAL A 488 7.39 19.44 -8.89
CA VAL A 488 6.94 20.41 -7.87
C VAL A 488 7.78 21.68 -7.93
N SER A 489 9.09 21.59 -8.19
CA SER A 489 9.99 22.73 -8.41
C SER A 489 9.55 23.62 -9.59
N GLY A 490 8.80 23.05 -10.53
CA GLY A 490 8.19 23.74 -11.65
C GLY A 490 7.05 24.70 -11.27
N VAL A 491 6.62 24.70 -10.00
CA VAL A 491 5.71 25.72 -9.45
C VAL A 491 6.52 27.00 -9.30
N LYS A 492 6.34 27.95 -10.22
CA LYS A 492 7.04 29.25 -10.21
C LYS A 492 6.33 30.32 -9.39
N GLN A 493 5.10 30.05 -8.96
CA GLN A 493 4.32 31.00 -8.17
C GLN A 493 4.79 30.95 -6.71
N PRO A 494 5.13 32.11 -6.09
CA PRO A 494 5.42 32.16 -4.67
C PRO A 494 4.17 31.83 -3.86
N SER A 495 4.37 31.39 -2.61
CA SER A 495 3.27 31.24 -1.66
C SER A 495 2.50 32.56 -1.52
N ASN A 496 1.18 32.48 -1.52
CA ASN A 496 0.28 33.61 -1.25
C ASN A 496 -0.33 33.51 0.16
N SER A 497 0.22 32.68 1.04
CA SER A 497 -0.17 32.64 2.44
C SER A 497 0.24 33.95 3.13
N ASN A 498 -0.66 34.53 3.93
CA ASN A 498 -0.34 35.74 4.71
C ASN A 498 0.24 35.41 6.09
N LEU A 499 0.25 34.14 6.47
CA LEU A 499 0.82 33.65 7.72
C LEU A 499 2.32 33.39 7.53
N PRO A 500 3.12 33.24 8.61
CA PRO A 500 4.49 32.75 8.47
C PRO A 500 4.52 31.45 7.65
N HIS A 501 5.35 31.41 6.61
CA HIS A 501 5.42 30.27 5.70
C HIS A 501 6.09 29.08 6.40
N VAL A 502 5.30 28.18 6.97
CA VAL A 502 5.78 27.00 7.70
C VAL A 502 5.65 25.71 6.89
N ARG A 503 4.83 25.71 5.85
CA ARG A 503 4.60 24.61 4.90
C ARG A 503 4.51 25.07 3.45
N SER A 504 3.99 26.26 3.21
CA SER A 504 3.67 26.74 1.86
C SER A 504 4.89 26.93 0.94
N ASP A 505 6.09 27.09 1.50
CA ASP A 505 7.36 27.21 0.75
C ASP A 505 7.97 25.86 0.31
N ILE A 506 7.24 24.73 0.35
CA ILE A 506 7.79 23.41 -0.01
C ILE A 506 8.44 23.36 -1.40
N ALA A 507 7.97 24.16 -2.36
CA ALA A 507 8.58 24.26 -3.69
C ALA A 507 10.01 24.84 -3.63
N GLU A 508 10.31 25.74 -2.71
CA GLU A 508 11.66 26.30 -2.52
C GLU A 508 12.62 25.24 -1.94
N TYR A 509 12.17 24.46 -0.95
CA TYR A 509 12.96 23.36 -0.38
C TYR A 509 13.31 22.31 -1.44
N LEU A 510 12.39 22.00 -2.36
CA LEU A 510 12.65 21.07 -3.46
C LEU A 510 13.54 21.67 -4.57
N ARG A 511 13.62 23.00 -4.70
CA ARG A 511 14.53 23.70 -5.62
C ARG A 511 15.97 23.83 -5.11
N GLY A 512 16.15 23.82 -3.78
CA GLY A 512 17.40 24.15 -3.13
C GLY A 512 18.55 23.16 -3.37
N GLY A 513 18.26 21.93 -3.79
CA GLY A 513 19.27 20.93 -4.17
C GLY A 513 18.67 19.55 -4.39
N ARG A 514 19.38 18.67 -5.11
CA ARG A 514 18.95 17.27 -5.29
C ARG A 514 19.18 16.41 -4.06
N PHE A 515 20.13 16.77 -3.21
CA PHE A 515 20.43 16.04 -1.99
C PHE A 515 19.92 16.82 -0.78
N SER A 516 19.16 16.18 0.11
CA SER A 516 18.74 16.76 1.38
C SER A 516 18.99 15.80 2.54
N LEU A 517 19.48 16.34 3.67
CA LEU A 517 19.43 15.63 4.94
C LEU A 517 18.11 15.98 5.61
N SER A 518 17.10 15.15 5.33
CA SER A 518 15.73 15.39 5.79
C SER A 518 15.57 15.21 7.29
N ARG A 519 16.37 14.31 7.91
CA ARG A 519 16.30 14.03 9.34
C ARG A 519 17.66 13.64 9.90
N LEU A 520 17.96 14.13 11.09
CA LEU A 520 19.07 13.70 11.95
C LEU A 520 18.68 14.02 13.39
N LEU A 521 18.22 13.03 14.11
CA LEU A 521 17.57 13.18 15.41
C LEU A 521 18.18 12.26 16.44
N LEU A 522 18.37 12.80 17.63
CA LEU A 522 18.60 12.03 18.83
C LEU A 522 17.30 11.97 19.62
N ASN A 523 16.77 10.77 19.84
CA ASN A 523 15.53 10.50 20.56
C ASN A 523 15.82 9.70 21.83
N LYS A 524 15.34 10.17 22.98
CA LYS A 524 15.36 9.45 24.26
C LYS A 524 13.93 9.11 24.65
N TYR A 525 13.59 7.83 24.63
CA TYR A 525 12.33 7.28 25.13
C TYR A 525 12.53 6.77 26.55
N ASN A 526 11.54 7.00 27.41
CA ASN A 526 11.58 6.53 28.79
C ASN A 526 10.17 6.32 29.35
N ASN A 527 10.03 5.38 30.28
CA ASN A 527 8.80 5.12 31.02
C ASN A 527 9.05 5.39 32.52
N PRO A 528 9.01 6.67 32.98
CA PRO A 528 9.42 7.04 34.34
C PRO A 528 8.50 6.50 35.44
N ALA A 529 7.23 6.28 35.13
CA ALA A 529 6.24 5.69 36.01
C ALA A 529 5.34 4.76 35.20
N GLU A 530 4.64 3.86 35.88
CA GLU A 530 3.59 3.05 35.25
C GLU A 530 2.66 3.95 34.45
N ARG A 531 2.35 3.55 33.22
CA ARG A 531 1.39 4.24 32.34
C ARG A 531 1.82 5.64 31.86
N VAL A 532 3.00 6.12 32.26
CA VAL A 532 3.55 7.41 31.81
C VAL A 532 4.72 7.17 30.88
N TYR A 533 4.56 7.53 29.62
CA TYR A 533 5.58 7.40 28.59
C TYR A 533 6.11 8.77 28.23
N THR A 534 7.42 8.88 28.00
CA THR A 534 8.08 10.15 27.70
C THR A 534 9.02 10.00 26.53
N ARG A 535 9.13 11.07 25.73
CA ARG A 535 10.07 11.23 24.64
C ARG A 535 10.76 12.58 24.79
N MET A 536 12.07 12.61 24.64
CA MET A 536 12.85 13.83 24.40
C MET A 536 13.56 13.72 23.06
N SER A 537 13.60 14.79 22.28
CA SER A 537 14.15 14.77 20.93
C SER A 537 14.91 16.05 20.60
N ALA A 538 16.07 15.93 19.98
CA ALA A 538 16.88 17.05 19.52
C ALA A 538 17.48 16.78 18.13
N GLY A 539 17.51 17.81 17.27
CA GLY A 539 18.18 17.75 15.96
C GLY A 539 17.33 18.27 14.81
N LEU A 540 17.51 17.69 13.62
CA LEU A 540 16.76 18.01 12.40
C LEU A 540 15.50 17.15 12.33
N TYR A 541 14.33 17.74 12.60
CA TYR A 541 13.05 17.03 12.69
C TYR A 541 12.58 16.60 11.30
N GLU A 542 12.65 17.54 10.35
CA GLU A 542 12.20 17.42 8.98
C GLU A 542 12.95 18.43 8.08
N ASP A 543 12.70 18.41 6.76
CA ASP A 543 13.34 19.32 5.80
C ASP A 543 13.18 20.80 6.17
N MET A 544 12.07 21.17 6.81
CA MET A 544 11.71 22.56 7.13
C MET A 544 12.11 23.02 8.53
N PHE A 545 12.24 22.13 9.52
CA PHE A 545 12.44 22.50 10.92
C PHE A 545 13.51 21.66 11.61
N ARG A 546 14.28 22.35 12.44
CA ARG A 546 15.17 21.77 13.46
C ARG A 546 14.75 22.25 14.83
N GLY A 547 15.05 21.50 15.88
CA GLY A 547 14.68 21.92 17.22
C GLY A 547 15.00 20.93 18.32
N VAL A 548 14.46 21.25 19.50
CA VAL A 548 14.48 20.43 20.70
C VAL A 548 13.09 20.43 21.31
N GLY A 549 12.64 19.28 21.80
CA GLY A 549 11.29 19.12 22.29
C GLY A 549 11.06 17.79 22.96
N GLY A 550 9.85 17.58 23.44
CA GLY A 550 9.46 16.34 24.09
C GLY A 550 7.96 16.14 24.14
N GLN A 551 7.58 14.90 24.45
CA GLN A 551 6.19 14.47 24.61
C GLN A 551 6.06 13.65 25.89
N VAL A 552 4.99 13.88 26.65
CA VAL A 552 4.60 13.06 27.80
C VAL A 552 3.20 12.52 27.53
N LEU A 553 3.05 11.20 27.51
CA LEU A 553 1.79 10.49 27.30
C LEU A 553 1.39 9.75 28.57
N TYR A 554 0.16 9.98 29.02
CA TYR A 554 -0.49 9.21 30.08
C TYR A 554 -1.53 8.24 29.49
N LEU A 555 -1.36 6.96 29.80
CA LEU A 555 -2.14 5.85 29.26
C LEU A 555 -2.87 5.09 30.38
N PRO A 556 -4.05 5.55 30.83
CA PRO A 556 -4.77 4.93 31.94
C PRO A 556 -5.20 3.48 31.65
N LYS A 557 -5.15 2.63 32.69
CA LYS A 557 -5.59 1.23 32.68
C LYS A 557 -7.10 1.15 32.41
N ASP A 558 -7.49 0.19 31.56
CA ASP A 558 -8.88 -0.18 31.24
C ASP A 558 -9.81 0.99 30.89
N SER A 559 -9.21 2.06 30.39
CA SER A 559 -9.87 3.31 30.03
C SER A 559 -9.98 3.42 28.51
N ARG A 560 -11.01 4.14 28.04
CA ARG A 560 -11.18 4.47 26.63
C ARG A 560 -10.43 5.74 26.21
N TRP A 561 -9.74 6.41 27.13
CA TRP A 561 -9.04 7.67 26.86
C TRP A 561 -7.53 7.58 27.09
N ALA A 562 -6.79 8.50 26.47
CA ALA A 562 -5.38 8.78 26.74
C ALA A 562 -5.13 10.28 26.54
N ALA A 563 -4.13 10.83 27.21
CA ALA A 563 -3.80 12.24 27.05
C ALA A 563 -2.29 12.42 26.95
N ASP A 564 -1.85 13.33 26.08
CA ASP A 564 -0.45 13.70 25.98
C ASP A 564 -0.26 15.22 25.87
N VAL A 565 0.95 15.66 26.22
CA VAL A 565 1.41 17.02 26.00
C VAL A 565 2.72 16.96 25.24
N ALA A 566 2.79 17.70 24.13
CA ALA A 566 3.99 17.87 23.32
C ALA A 566 4.42 19.34 23.30
N VAL A 567 5.71 19.59 23.56
CA VAL A 567 6.30 20.93 23.51
C VAL A 567 7.59 20.87 22.70
N ASP A 568 7.69 21.71 21.66
CA ASP A 568 8.85 21.74 20.77
C ASP A 568 9.28 23.19 20.49
N ALA A 569 10.56 23.49 20.75
CA ALA A 569 11.21 24.73 20.37
C ALA A 569 11.91 24.53 19.02
N LEU A 570 11.44 25.27 18.01
CA LEU A 570 11.73 25.01 16.60
C LEU A 570 12.34 26.25 15.92
N GLN A 571 13.32 26.00 15.05
CA GLN A 571 13.86 26.98 14.13
C GLN A 571 13.69 26.48 12.69
N GLN A 572 13.25 27.37 11.81
CA GLN A 572 13.07 27.05 10.40
C GLN A 572 14.44 26.91 9.70
N ARG A 573 14.57 25.88 8.87
CA ARG A 573 15.75 25.58 8.07
C ARG A 573 15.74 26.38 6.77
N GLY A 574 16.92 26.73 6.27
CA GLY A 574 17.08 27.37 4.97
C GLY A 574 16.95 26.37 3.81
N TYR A 575 16.91 26.88 2.58
CA TYR A 575 16.54 26.06 1.41
C TYR A 575 17.75 25.36 0.76
N LYS A 576 18.96 25.93 0.83
CA LYS A 576 20.10 25.53 -0.03
C LYS A 576 21.24 24.81 0.70
N GLY A 577 21.28 24.84 2.04
CA GLY A 577 22.37 24.26 2.83
C GLY A 577 21.92 23.29 3.92
N LEU A 578 22.78 22.32 4.26
CA LEU A 578 22.49 21.31 5.29
C LEU A 578 22.25 21.91 6.68
N LEU A 579 23.01 22.95 7.02
CA LEU A 579 22.95 23.66 8.31
C LEU A 579 22.32 25.06 8.18
N ASP A 580 21.87 25.41 6.98
CA ASP A 580 21.26 26.70 6.66
C ASP A 580 20.00 26.90 7.52
N SER A 581 19.77 28.13 7.94
CA SER A 581 18.67 28.46 8.85
C SER A 581 18.08 29.82 8.54
N ARG A 582 16.79 29.93 8.77
CA ARG A 582 16.05 31.19 8.69
C ARG A 582 15.89 31.77 10.09
N ASP A 583 15.56 33.06 10.15
CA ASP A 583 15.34 33.78 11.40
C ASP A 583 14.04 33.36 12.11
N TYR A 584 13.13 32.70 11.39
CA TYR A 584 11.88 32.25 11.96
C TYR A 584 12.09 31.17 13.02
N LYS A 585 11.70 31.51 14.25
CA LYS A 585 11.69 30.63 15.42
C LYS A 585 10.28 30.60 16.02
N THR A 586 9.88 29.44 16.51
CA THR A 586 8.58 29.24 17.16
C THR A 586 8.68 28.19 18.26
N VAL A 587 7.74 28.24 19.20
CA VAL A 587 7.53 27.20 20.21
C VAL A 587 6.12 26.68 20.02
N THR A 588 5.98 25.39 19.74
CA THR A 588 4.68 24.71 19.72
C THR A 588 4.45 24.06 21.07
N ALA A 589 3.23 24.13 21.56
CA ALA A 589 2.80 23.49 22.80
C ALA A 589 1.38 23.00 22.58
N ILE A 590 1.18 21.69 22.56
CA ILE A 590 -0.08 21.05 22.19
C ILE A 590 -0.43 20.00 23.25
N GLY A 591 -1.61 20.16 23.86
CA GLY A 591 -2.24 19.11 24.65
C GLY A 591 -3.21 18.32 23.79
N SER A 592 -3.13 17.00 23.84
CA SER A 592 -3.99 16.08 23.09
C SER A 592 -4.82 15.23 24.05
N LEU A 593 -6.10 15.08 23.75
CA LEU A 593 -7.00 14.11 24.38
C LEU A 593 -7.49 13.14 23.31
N HIS A 594 -7.21 11.86 23.50
CA HIS A 594 -7.64 10.76 22.65
C HIS A 594 -8.77 10.01 23.33
N TYR A 595 -9.86 9.76 22.63
CA TYR A 595 -11.01 9.02 23.14
C TYR A 595 -11.49 7.98 22.14
N ARG A 596 -11.62 6.73 22.59
CA ARG A 596 -12.09 5.59 21.79
C ARG A 596 -13.60 5.42 21.94
N LEU A 597 -14.32 5.64 20.86
CA LEU A 597 -15.74 5.38 20.70
C LEU A 597 -15.98 3.93 20.26
N PRO A 598 -17.23 3.44 20.31
CA PRO A 598 -17.60 2.15 19.68
C PRO A 598 -17.23 2.10 18.19
N HIS A 599 -17.14 0.88 17.64
CA HIS A 599 -16.76 0.62 16.23
C HIS A 599 -15.30 0.99 15.89
N ASP A 600 -14.40 0.92 16.87
CA ASP A 600 -12.96 1.19 16.72
C ASP A 600 -12.66 2.59 16.15
N ILE A 601 -13.47 3.57 16.56
CA ILE A 601 -13.30 4.97 16.23
C ILE A 601 -12.50 5.65 17.34
N THR A 602 -11.40 6.32 16.99
CA THR A 602 -10.65 7.21 17.87
C THR A 602 -10.93 8.66 17.47
N VAL A 603 -11.37 9.47 18.44
CA VAL A 603 -11.46 10.92 18.32
C VAL A 603 -10.29 11.54 19.08
N THR A 604 -9.53 12.41 18.44
CA THR A 604 -8.44 13.16 19.07
C THR A 604 -8.75 14.65 19.02
N ALA A 605 -8.75 15.31 20.18
CA ALA A 605 -8.76 16.76 20.27
C ALA A 605 -7.36 17.25 20.63
N ARG A 606 -6.74 18.07 19.78
CA ARG A 606 -5.41 18.66 20.00
C ARG A 606 -5.55 20.16 20.13
N ALA A 607 -5.24 20.73 21.29
CA ALA A 607 -5.41 22.15 21.58
C ALA A 607 -4.08 22.78 21.96
N GLY A 608 -3.78 23.96 21.42
CA GLY A 608 -2.55 24.67 21.75
C GLY A 608 -2.06 25.62 20.66
N ARG A 609 -0.74 25.84 20.64
CA ARG A 609 -0.05 26.72 19.68
C ARG A 609 0.60 25.92 18.56
N PHE A 610 0.25 26.25 17.32
CA PHE A 610 0.69 25.64 16.08
C PHE A 610 1.93 26.34 15.48
N LEU A 611 2.49 25.78 14.41
CA LEU A 611 3.75 26.22 13.81
C LEU A 611 3.75 27.69 13.37
N ALA A 612 2.65 28.18 12.80
CA ALA A 612 2.50 29.55 12.33
C ALA A 612 2.19 30.55 13.47
N LYS A 613 2.38 30.13 14.73
CA LYS A 613 2.12 30.86 15.98
C LYS A 613 0.64 31.10 16.28
N ASP A 614 -0.25 30.58 15.46
CA ASP A 614 -1.68 30.55 15.70
C ASP A 614 -2.04 29.56 16.81
N THR A 615 -3.10 29.87 17.55
CA THR A 615 -3.62 29.06 18.65
C THR A 615 -5.02 28.58 18.31
N GLY A 616 -5.31 27.33 18.62
CA GLY A 616 -6.61 26.76 18.31
C GLY A 616 -6.74 25.30 18.70
N VAL A 617 -7.69 24.64 18.06
CA VAL A 617 -8.03 23.25 18.31
C VAL A 617 -8.12 22.50 16.99
N ARG A 618 -7.47 21.34 16.91
CA ARG A 618 -7.65 20.34 15.86
C ARG A 618 -8.47 19.18 16.39
N MET A 619 -9.52 18.83 15.65
CA MET A 619 -10.30 17.62 15.86
C MET A 619 -9.93 16.60 14.79
N GLU A 620 -9.49 15.42 15.19
CA GLU A 620 -9.16 14.30 14.32
C GLU A 620 -10.11 13.15 14.62
N PHE A 621 -10.66 12.55 13.57
CA PHE A 621 -11.52 11.38 13.65
C PHE A 621 -10.88 10.29 12.82
N LYS A 622 -10.61 9.12 13.39
CA LYS A 622 -10.10 7.96 12.67
C LYS A 622 -10.86 6.71 13.04
N ARG A 623 -11.21 5.90 12.06
CA ARG A 623 -11.72 4.54 12.26
C ARG A 623 -10.64 3.55 11.87
N ARG A 624 -10.37 2.58 12.75
CA ARG A 624 -9.54 1.42 12.45
C ARG A 624 -10.43 0.22 12.15
N PHE A 625 -10.14 -0.50 11.06
CA PHE A 625 -10.80 -1.75 10.73
C PHE A 625 -9.99 -2.94 11.27
N GLN A 626 -10.58 -4.15 11.28
CA GLN A 626 -9.90 -5.35 11.77
C GLN A 626 -8.65 -5.71 10.93
N SER A 627 -8.59 -5.33 9.65
CA SER A 627 -7.35 -5.37 8.82
C SER A 627 -6.21 -4.48 9.33
N GLY A 628 -6.48 -3.62 10.31
CA GLY A 628 -5.58 -2.56 10.75
C GLY A 628 -5.58 -1.33 9.82
N ILE A 629 -6.33 -1.36 8.72
CA ILE A 629 -6.52 -0.18 7.86
C ILE A 629 -7.22 0.91 8.66
N GLU A 630 -6.75 2.14 8.52
CA GLU A 630 -7.26 3.33 9.19
C GLU A 630 -7.73 4.34 8.16
N VAL A 631 -8.96 4.84 8.32
CA VAL A 631 -9.49 5.94 7.53
C VAL A 631 -9.85 7.06 8.48
N GLY A 632 -9.43 8.29 8.17
CA GLY A 632 -9.71 9.41 9.04
C GLY A 632 -9.81 10.75 8.35
N ALA A 633 -10.24 11.74 9.11
CA ALA A 633 -10.36 13.12 8.71
C ALA A 633 -9.97 14.04 9.87
N TRP A 634 -9.50 15.24 9.55
CA TRP A 634 -9.27 16.26 10.55
C TRP A 634 -9.81 17.61 10.12
N TYR A 635 -10.13 18.43 11.12
CA TYR A 635 -10.48 19.82 10.98
C TYR A 635 -9.81 20.62 12.08
N THR A 636 -9.12 21.69 11.70
CA THR A 636 -8.38 22.56 12.59
C THR A 636 -9.00 23.94 12.54
N HIS A 637 -9.42 24.44 13.71
CA HIS A 637 -9.88 25.81 13.88
C HIS A 637 -8.89 26.59 14.72
N THR A 638 -8.30 27.65 14.16
CA THR A 638 -7.38 28.53 14.87
C THR A 638 -7.70 30.00 14.64
N ASN A 639 -7.03 30.87 15.40
CA ASN A 639 -7.06 32.31 15.18
C ASN A 639 -6.19 32.79 13.99
N GLY A 640 -5.64 31.87 13.18
CA GLY A 640 -4.89 32.20 11.97
C GLY A 640 -5.80 32.79 10.88
N ASN A 641 -5.44 33.98 10.37
CA ASN A 641 -6.25 34.72 9.41
C ASN A 641 -5.79 34.52 7.95
N ASP A 642 -5.91 33.28 7.46
CA ASP A 642 -5.54 32.94 6.06
C ASP A 642 -6.69 33.25 5.09
N ILE A 643 -6.73 34.49 4.60
CA ILE A 643 -7.80 35.01 3.74
C ILE A 643 -7.57 34.78 2.24
N THR A 644 -6.47 34.14 1.84
CA THR A 644 -6.17 33.90 0.42
C THR A 644 -6.70 32.54 -0.01
N SER A 645 -7.10 32.43 -1.29
CA SER A 645 -7.76 31.23 -1.82
C SER A 645 -7.00 29.96 -1.44
N PRO A 646 -7.67 28.96 -0.82
CA PRO A 646 -9.13 28.77 -0.78
C PRO A 646 -9.90 29.55 0.31
N GLY A 647 -9.24 30.37 1.13
CA GLY A 647 -9.88 31.30 2.07
C GLY A 647 -10.38 32.57 1.38
N THR A 648 -11.22 33.34 2.10
CA THR A 648 -11.68 34.67 1.70
C THR A 648 -11.66 35.63 2.91
N PRO A 649 -11.72 36.95 2.71
CA PRO A 649 -11.81 37.91 3.83
C PRO A 649 -13.00 37.67 4.77
N SER A 650 -14.15 37.22 4.23
CA SER A 650 -15.34 36.90 5.02
C SER A 650 -15.31 35.49 5.64
N LYS A 651 -14.45 34.60 5.14
CA LYS A 651 -14.33 33.23 5.59
C LYS A 651 -12.87 32.76 5.42
N PRO A 652 -11.99 33.07 6.39
CA PRO A 652 -10.62 32.61 6.38
C PRO A 652 -10.54 31.08 6.25
N TYR A 653 -9.51 30.61 5.58
CA TYR A 653 -9.25 29.18 5.44
C TYR A 653 -8.95 28.56 6.80
N GLN A 654 -9.44 27.33 6.98
CA GLN A 654 -9.22 26.51 8.16
C GLN A 654 -8.69 25.16 7.67
N ASP A 655 -7.62 24.68 8.30
CA ASP A 655 -6.93 23.46 7.87
C ASP A 655 -7.84 22.24 8.03
N ARG A 656 -7.85 21.41 7.00
CA ARG A 656 -8.71 20.24 6.92
C ARG A 656 -8.19 19.25 5.90
N GLY A 657 -8.40 17.99 6.17
CA GLY A 657 -8.03 16.93 5.24
C GLY A 657 -8.60 15.57 5.62
N ILE A 658 -8.37 14.62 4.73
CA ILE A 658 -8.66 13.20 4.93
C ILE A 658 -7.39 12.40 4.78
N PHE A 659 -7.31 11.28 5.46
CA PHE A 659 -6.20 10.34 5.34
C PHE A 659 -6.67 8.89 5.34
N LEU A 660 -5.81 8.06 4.76
CA LEU A 660 -5.90 6.61 4.71
C LEU A 660 -4.54 6.07 5.14
N SER A 661 -4.52 5.08 6.03
CA SER A 661 -3.31 4.40 6.49
C SER A 661 -3.55 2.89 6.35
N VAL A 662 -2.76 2.23 5.52
CA VAL A 662 -2.96 0.84 5.13
C VAL A 662 -1.78 0.01 5.61
N PRO A 663 -1.95 -0.87 6.61
CA PRO A 663 -0.91 -1.83 6.95
C PRO A 663 -0.60 -2.71 5.76
N LEU A 664 0.67 -2.73 5.36
CA LEU A 664 1.08 -3.53 4.21
C LEU A 664 1.05 -5.03 4.53
N ASN A 665 0.99 -5.39 5.81
CA ASN A 665 0.76 -6.77 6.22
C ASN A 665 -0.44 -7.35 5.48
N SER A 666 -1.62 -6.75 5.53
CA SER A 666 -2.80 -7.34 4.88
C SER A 666 -2.73 -7.33 3.35
N MET A 667 -1.79 -6.57 2.77
CA MET A 667 -1.62 -6.41 1.32
C MET A 667 -0.45 -7.21 0.71
N LEU A 668 0.39 -7.87 1.51
CA LEU A 668 1.61 -8.52 1.03
C LEU A 668 1.64 -10.00 1.42
N PRO A 669 2.23 -10.86 0.57
CA PRO A 669 2.40 -12.28 0.84
C PRO A 669 3.48 -12.56 1.90
N MET A 670 4.02 -11.53 2.54
CA MET A 670 4.99 -11.62 3.62
C MET A 670 4.52 -10.78 4.80
N ASP A 671 4.97 -11.14 6.00
CA ASP A 671 4.76 -10.32 7.17
C ASP A 671 5.57 -9.02 7.08
N THR A 672 4.97 -7.91 7.49
CA THR A 672 5.65 -6.62 7.64
C THR A 672 4.92 -5.75 8.65
N GLN A 673 5.67 -4.92 9.36
CA GLN A 673 5.11 -3.86 10.20
C GLN A 673 4.95 -2.53 9.47
N SER A 674 5.31 -2.49 8.19
CA SER A 674 5.26 -1.28 7.37
C SER A 674 3.83 -0.90 7.04
N THR A 675 3.55 0.40 7.05
CA THR A 675 2.22 0.93 6.76
C THR A 675 2.26 2.04 5.75
N ALA A 676 1.27 2.04 4.87
CA ALA A 676 1.12 3.00 3.82
C ALA A 676 0.13 4.11 4.12
N GLY A 677 0.64 5.32 4.35
CA GLY A 677 -0.19 6.51 4.51
C GLY A 677 -0.55 7.15 3.16
N PHE A 678 -1.69 7.80 3.09
CA PHE A 678 -2.10 8.71 2.03
C PHE A 678 -2.94 9.82 2.66
N SER A 679 -2.73 11.07 2.26
CA SER A 679 -3.49 12.19 2.80
C SER A 679 -3.81 13.19 1.71
N ILE A 680 -5.03 13.74 1.74
CA ILE A 680 -5.44 14.84 0.86
C ILE A 680 -5.75 16.04 1.74
N SER A 681 -4.93 17.08 1.58
CA SER A 681 -5.17 18.42 2.11
C SER A 681 -4.54 19.47 1.16
N PRO A 682 -5.01 20.72 1.19
CA PRO A 682 -4.30 21.82 0.53
C PRO A 682 -2.89 21.96 1.10
N TRP A 683 -1.86 21.78 0.27
CA TRP A 683 -0.46 21.79 0.70
C TRP A 683 0.17 23.19 0.69
N THR A 684 -0.55 24.20 0.19
CA THR A 684 -0.07 25.60 0.08
C THR A 684 -0.50 26.47 1.26
N ARG A 685 -0.91 25.88 2.39
CA ARG A 685 -1.51 26.58 3.54
C ARG A 685 -0.69 26.37 4.81
N ASP A 686 -0.69 27.39 5.67
CA ASP A 686 0.14 27.43 6.89
C ASP A 686 -0.66 27.43 8.19
N VAL A 687 -1.97 27.71 8.13
CA VAL A 687 -2.86 27.71 9.30
C VAL A 687 -2.96 26.33 9.93
N GLY A 688 -2.91 26.25 11.26
CA GLY A 688 -3.14 25.01 12.02
C GLY A 688 -2.10 23.90 11.76
N GLN A 689 -0.94 24.23 11.18
CA GLN A 689 0.07 23.24 10.83
C GLN A 689 0.87 22.79 12.05
N MET A 690 1.14 21.48 12.13
CA MET A 690 1.96 20.86 13.17
C MET A 690 3.32 20.44 12.60
N VAL A 691 4.35 20.45 13.44
CA VAL A 691 5.64 19.83 13.11
C VAL A 691 5.46 18.32 12.97
N ALA A 692 6.21 17.67 12.08
CA ALA A 692 6.23 16.21 12.04
C ALA A 692 6.83 15.68 13.36
N SER A 693 6.01 15.02 14.18
CA SER A 693 6.45 14.49 15.48
C SER A 693 7.60 13.49 15.30
N PRO A 694 8.74 13.65 16.01
CA PRO A 694 9.90 12.75 15.93
C PRO A 694 9.71 11.41 16.67
N GLY A 695 8.57 10.76 16.46
CA GLY A 695 8.17 9.53 17.16
C GLY A 695 7.01 9.80 18.12
N ASP A 696 5.80 9.93 17.58
CA ASP A 696 4.61 10.16 18.40
C ASP A 696 4.32 8.96 19.32
N LEU A 697 4.30 9.20 20.63
CA LEU A 697 4.11 8.14 21.63
C LEU A 697 2.72 7.49 21.51
N TYR A 698 1.68 8.26 21.19
CA TYR A 698 0.32 7.73 21.09
C TYR A 698 0.21 6.79 19.89
N ASP A 699 0.64 7.24 18.71
CA ASP A 699 0.63 6.43 17.49
C ASP A 699 1.50 5.16 17.64
N MET A 700 2.60 5.25 18.41
CA MET A 700 3.46 4.12 18.69
C MET A 700 2.75 3.02 19.51
N LEU A 701 2.00 3.40 20.54
CA LEU A 701 1.36 2.50 21.52
C LEU A 701 -0.07 2.10 21.14
N GLU A 702 -0.78 2.86 20.31
CA GLU A 702 -2.19 2.63 20.03
C GLU A 702 -2.46 1.28 19.36
N ARG A 703 -1.61 0.85 18.42
CA ARG A 703 -1.75 -0.45 17.73
C ARG A 703 -1.56 -1.63 18.66
N PRO A 704 -0.41 -1.78 19.34
CA PRO A 704 -0.25 -2.88 20.27
C PRO A 704 -1.29 -2.86 21.41
N ARG A 705 -1.69 -1.68 21.88
CA ARG A 705 -2.81 -1.57 22.84
C ARG A 705 -4.11 -2.10 22.27
N ALA A 706 -4.44 -1.82 21.01
CA ALA A 706 -5.62 -2.39 20.37
C ALA A 706 -5.52 -3.92 20.29
N ASP A 707 -4.34 -4.47 19.96
CA ASP A 707 -4.11 -5.91 19.93
C ASP A 707 -4.35 -6.55 21.29
N MET A 708 -3.86 -5.95 22.39
CA MET A 708 -4.12 -6.42 23.77
C MET A 708 -5.61 -6.52 24.11
N HIS A 709 -6.43 -5.63 23.58
CA HIS A 709 -7.88 -5.57 23.85
C HIS A 709 -8.72 -6.26 22.78
N SER A 710 -8.07 -6.86 21.76
CA SER A 710 -8.76 -7.58 20.70
C SER A 710 -8.99 -9.03 21.12
N TYR A 711 -10.25 -9.48 21.10
CA TYR A 711 -10.65 -10.80 21.58
C TYR A 711 -10.20 -11.05 23.04
N ASP A 712 -9.13 -11.81 23.28
CA ASP A 712 -8.53 -12.07 24.59
C ASP A 712 -7.09 -11.51 24.73
N GLY A 713 -6.61 -10.75 23.74
CA GLY A 713 -5.27 -10.15 23.73
C GLY A 713 -4.11 -11.12 23.44
N LEU A 714 -4.38 -12.43 23.36
CA LEU A 714 -3.38 -13.44 23.04
C LEU A 714 -3.25 -13.66 21.53
N GLY A 715 -4.14 -13.12 20.70
CA GLY A 715 -4.03 -13.24 19.24
C GLY A 715 -4.07 -14.70 18.75
N ASN A 716 -3.51 -14.96 17.56
CA ASN A 716 -3.42 -16.31 16.99
C ASN A 716 -2.07 -16.95 17.34
N PHE A 717 -2.07 -18.00 18.18
CA PHE A 717 -0.88 -18.77 18.55
C PHE A 717 -0.63 -20.00 17.65
N ALA A 718 -1.53 -20.30 16.71
CA ALA A 718 -1.32 -21.34 15.70
C ALA A 718 -0.37 -20.82 14.61
N GLU A 719 0.75 -21.51 14.46
CA GLU A 719 1.81 -21.18 13.50
C GLU A 719 2.07 -22.34 12.52
N ARG A 720 1.65 -23.56 12.84
CA ARG A 720 1.84 -24.71 11.94
C ARG A 720 0.60 -24.94 11.04
N PRO A 721 0.79 -25.43 9.79
CA PRO A 721 -0.32 -25.71 8.88
C PRO A 721 -1.38 -26.69 9.45
N ASP A 722 -0.97 -27.63 10.30
CA ASP A 722 -1.82 -28.57 11.03
C ASP A 722 -2.62 -27.91 12.18
N GLU A 723 -2.16 -26.76 12.68
CA GLU A 723 -2.81 -25.99 13.74
C GLU A 723 -3.88 -25.00 13.17
N GLN A 724 -3.77 -24.61 11.89
CA GLN A 724 -4.62 -23.58 11.26
C GLN A 724 -6.10 -23.98 11.11
N ASN A 725 -6.44 -25.26 11.22
CA ASN A 725 -7.82 -25.75 11.12
C ASN A 725 -8.47 -26.04 12.48
N LEU A 726 -7.79 -25.74 13.60
CA LEU A 726 -8.33 -25.97 14.93
C LEU A 726 -9.36 -24.88 15.30
N PRO A 727 -10.61 -25.25 15.65
CA PRO A 727 -11.66 -24.30 16.05
C PRO A 727 -11.28 -23.44 17.25
N ALA A 728 -10.34 -23.91 18.06
CA ALA A 728 -9.81 -23.21 19.23
C ALA A 728 -8.90 -22.02 18.86
N VAL A 729 -8.50 -21.87 17.59
CA VAL A 729 -7.41 -20.93 17.20
C VAL A 729 -7.77 -19.96 16.06
N ASN A 730 -8.90 -20.16 15.37
CA ASN A 730 -9.42 -19.19 14.39
C ASN A 730 -10.69 -18.49 14.91
N PRO A 731 -10.74 -17.14 14.94
CA PRO A 731 -11.99 -16.43 15.21
C PRO A 731 -13.05 -16.79 14.15
N PRO A 732 -14.34 -16.84 14.52
CA PRO A 732 -15.40 -17.23 13.62
C PRO A 732 -15.77 -16.06 12.70
N ASP A 733 -15.10 -15.94 11.56
CA ASP A 733 -15.59 -15.09 10.46
C ASP A 733 -15.77 -15.91 9.18
N ARG A 734 -16.83 -15.52 8.45
CA ARG A 734 -17.45 -16.26 7.35
C ARG A 734 -16.43 -16.61 6.24
N PRO A 735 -16.55 -17.78 5.59
CA PRO A 735 -15.65 -18.14 4.51
C PRO A 735 -15.81 -17.17 3.34
N PHE A 736 -14.86 -16.26 3.19
CA PHE A 736 -14.57 -15.63 1.90
C PHE A 736 -14.12 -16.74 0.95
N VAL A 737 -14.91 -17.02 -0.09
CA VAL A 737 -14.49 -17.92 -1.16
C VAL A 737 -13.44 -17.19 -1.99
N SER A 738 -12.22 -17.32 -1.51
CA SER A 738 -11.04 -16.77 -2.13
C SER A 738 -10.88 -17.35 -3.54
N PRO A 739 -10.75 -16.52 -4.60
CA PRO A 739 -10.32 -17.01 -5.90
C PRO A 739 -8.81 -17.35 -5.91
N TRP A 740 -8.10 -17.04 -4.81
CA TRP A 740 -6.67 -17.23 -4.69
C TRP A 740 -6.19 -18.68 -4.76
N PRO A 741 -6.89 -19.76 -4.39
CA PRO A 741 -6.35 -21.12 -4.51
C PRO A 741 -5.93 -21.51 -5.94
N ALA A 742 -6.70 -21.07 -6.95
CA ALA A 742 -6.38 -21.29 -8.37
C ALA A 742 -5.27 -20.35 -8.87
N MET A 743 -5.10 -19.19 -8.23
CA MET A 743 -4.01 -18.25 -8.50
C MET A 743 -2.75 -18.57 -7.69
N ARG A 744 -2.87 -19.29 -6.57
CA ARG A 744 -1.82 -19.80 -5.67
C ARG A 744 -1.01 -20.87 -6.40
N ALA A 745 -1.70 -21.86 -6.97
CA ALA A 745 -1.08 -22.88 -7.81
C ALA A 745 -0.36 -22.32 -9.04
N ARG A 746 -0.79 -21.16 -9.56
CA ARG A 746 -0.28 -20.57 -10.81
C ARG A 746 0.76 -19.45 -10.61
N LEU A 747 0.69 -18.70 -9.51
CA LEU A 747 1.75 -17.79 -9.04
C LEU A 747 2.98 -18.57 -8.59
N GLU A 748 2.79 -19.73 -7.96
CA GLU A 748 3.85 -20.70 -7.67
C GLU A 748 4.54 -21.19 -8.97
N GLN A 749 3.79 -21.32 -10.07
CA GLN A 749 4.26 -21.75 -11.39
C GLN A 749 4.97 -20.66 -12.23
N SER A 750 4.73 -19.38 -11.94
CA SER A 750 5.11 -18.24 -12.80
C SER A 750 6.44 -17.56 -12.42
N SER A 751 7.24 -18.18 -11.56
CA SER A 751 8.28 -17.45 -10.81
C SER A 751 9.66 -17.38 -11.50
N SER A 752 9.75 -17.53 -12.84
CA SER A 752 10.95 -18.20 -13.32
C SER A 752 11.40 -18.07 -14.81
N GLY A 753 11.92 -16.91 -15.28
CA GLY A 753 12.88 -16.92 -16.42
C GLY A 753 13.51 -15.59 -16.86
N LEU A 754 14.83 -15.41 -16.71
CA LEU A 754 15.65 -14.34 -17.35
C LEU A 754 16.92 -14.92 -18.04
N PRO A 755 17.30 -14.42 -19.25
CA PRO A 755 18.53 -14.81 -19.96
C PRO A 755 19.83 -14.20 -19.40
N ALA A 756 20.99 -14.79 -19.73
CA ALA A 756 22.29 -14.47 -19.14
C ALA A 756 22.87 -13.10 -19.59
N PRO A 757 23.74 -12.43 -18.80
CA PRO A 757 24.31 -11.11 -19.13
C PRO A 757 25.04 -11.00 -20.47
N ALA A 758 25.63 -12.10 -20.96
CA ALA A 758 26.30 -12.15 -22.26
C ALA A 758 25.31 -12.07 -23.45
N GLU A 759 24.06 -12.51 -23.24
CA GLU A 759 22.99 -12.45 -24.25
C GLU A 759 22.44 -11.03 -24.39
N TRP A 760 22.47 -10.23 -23.32
CA TRP A 760 22.13 -8.81 -23.35
C TRP A 760 23.02 -8.00 -24.28
N VAL A 761 24.32 -8.28 -24.32
CA VAL A 761 25.26 -7.50 -25.15
C VAL A 761 25.01 -7.76 -26.64
N LYS A 762 24.82 -9.02 -27.04
CA LYS A 762 24.51 -9.39 -28.43
C LYS A 762 23.13 -8.89 -28.86
N ALA A 763 22.11 -9.07 -28.02
CA ALA A 763 20.77 -8.55 -28.28
C ALA A 763 20.75 -7.03 -28.38
N THR A 764 21.46 -6.32 -27.49
CA THR A 764 21.55 -4.85 -27.50
C THR A 764 22.30 -4.34 -28.73
N ALA A 765 23.33 -5.04 -29.22
CA ALA A 765 24.04 -4.68 -30.44
C ALA A 765 23.16 -4.87 -31.70
N VAL A 766 22.42 -5.97 -31.80
CA VAL A 766 21.48 -6.22 -32.92
C VAL A 766 20.31 -5.24 -32.89
N ILE A 767 19.72 -5.00 -31.71
CA ILE A 767 18.64 -4.02 -31.52
C ILE A 767 19.14 -2.61 -31.84
N GLY A 768 20.33 -2.24 -31.37
CA GLY A 768 20.98 -0.98 -31.72
C GLY A 768 21.17 -0.82 -33.23
N GLY A 769 21.64 -1.87 -33.92
CA GLY A 769 21.79 -1.89 -35.37
C GLY A 769 20.47 -1.72 -36.14
N VAL A 770 19.39 -2.38 -35.70
CA VAL A 770 18.06 -2.28 -36.32
C VAL A 770 17.41 -0.90 -36.08
N VAL A 771 17.56 -0.34 -34.88
CA VAL A 771 17.06 1.01 -34.59
C VAL A 771 17.84 2.05 -35.39
N LEU A 772 19.17 1.94 -35.45
CA LEU A 772 20.02 2.86 -36.22
C LEU A 772 19.75 2.78 -37.73
N SER A 773 19.55 1.59 -38.28
CA SER A 773 19.22 1.43 -39.71
C SER A 773 17.82 1.97 -40.03
N SER A 774 16.84 1.78 -39.14
CA SER A 774 15.51 2.36 -39.31
C SER A 774 15.49 3.90 -39.27
N ALA A 775 16.47 4.52 -38.61
CA ALA A 775 16.59 5.98 -38.55
C ALA A 775 16.93 6.61 -39.91
N ILE A 776 17.47 5.83 -40.86
CA ILE A 776 17.70 6.27 -42.25
C ILE A 776 16.37 6.63 -42.92
N SER A 777 15.29 5.95 -42.53
CA SER A 777 13.95 6.17 -43.07
C SER A 777 13.20 7.35 -42.43
N ASP A 778 13.71 7.93 -41.33
CA ASP A 778 13.01 8.99 -40.58
C ASP A 778 12.71 10.23 -41.43
N LYS A 779 13.71 10.76 -42.13
CA LYS A 779 13.57 11.94 -43.00
C LYS A 779 12.77 11.70 -44.29
N PRO A 780 12.99 10.63 -45.07
CA PRO A 780 12.20 10.40 -46.29
C PRO A 780 10.73 10.11 -45.97
N VAL A 781 10.43 9.36 -44.90
CA VAL A 781 9.05 9.08 -44.48
C VAL A 781 8.37 10.33 -43.93
N ASP A 782 9.01 11.13 -43.07
CA ASP A 782 8.39 12.38 -42.60
C ASP A 782 8.09 13.35 -43.76
N ARG A 783 8.98 13.47 -44.76
CA ARG A 783 8.72 14.28 -45.97
C ARG A 783 7.50 13.79 -46.74
N PHE A 784 7.37 12.48 -46.93
CA PHE A 784 6.21 11.87 -47.56
C PHE A 784 4.91 12.15 -46.77
N VAL A 785 4.94 11.97 -45.45
CA VAL A 785 3.78 12.20 -44.58
C VAL A 785 3.39 13.68 -44.55
N LYS A 786 4.36 14.60 -44.45
CA LYS A 786 4.15 16.05 -44.48
C LYS A 786 3.46 16.49 -45.77
N LYS A 787 3.80 15.89 -46.92
CA LYS A 787 3.15 16.14 -48.21
C LYS A 787 1.68 15.67 -48.26
N HIS A 788 1.33 14.63 -47.51
CA HIS A 788 -0.01 14.03 -47.52
C HIS A 788 -0.83 14.26 -46.23
N GLN A 789 -0.38 15.14 -45.34
CA GLN A 789 -0.96 15.34 -44.00
C GLN A 789 -2.44 15.75 -43.98
N ASN A 790 -2.93 16.37 -45.06
CA ASN A 790 -4.32 16.80 -45.22
C ASN A 790 -5.25 15.73 -45.82
N SER A 791 -4.69 14.58 -46.24
CA SER A 791 -5.49 13.47 -46.77
C SER A 791 -6.35 12.83 -45.68
N ALA A 792 -7.52 12.34 -46.08
CA ALA A 792 -8.41 11.61 -45.17
C ALA A 792 -7.76 10.31 -44.65
N SER A 793 -6.95 9.64 -45.47
CA SER A 793 -6.21 8.43 -45.10
C SER A 793 -5.24 8.70 -43.95
N VAL A 794 -4.33 9.68 -44.06
CA VAL A 794 -3.35 9.99 -43.00
C VAL A 794 -4.02 10.37 -41.68
N ARG A 795 -5.11 11.15 -41.72
CA ARG A 795 -5.87 11.53 -40.51
C ARG A 795 -6.56 10.33 -39.85
N ASN A 796 -7.12 9.40 -40.63
CA ASN A 796 -7.76 8.21 -40.10
C ASN A 796 -6.73 7.23 -39.51
N TRP A 797 -5.55 7.13 -40.13
CA TRP A 797 -4.43 6.35 -39.59
C TRP A 797 -3.88 6.92 -38.27
N ASP A 798 -3.80 8.24 -38.09
CA ASP A 798 -3.44 8.83 -36.78
C ASP A 798 -4.49 8.54 -35.70
N LYS A 799 -5.78 8.60 -36.04
CA LYS A 799 -6.87 8.23 -35.12
C LYS A 799 -6.75 6.76 -34.67
N LEU A 800 -6.51 5.85 -35.61
CA LEU A 800 -6.27 4.44 -35.33
C LEU A 800 -5.06 4.27 -34.40
N GLY A 801 -3.93 4.92 -34.71
CA GLY A 801 -2.73 4.86 -33.87
C GLY A 801 -2.95 5.39 -32.45
N LYS A 802 -3.79 6.42 -32.27
CA LYS A 802 -4.17 6.96 -30.94
C LYS A 802 -5.06 6.00 -30.15
N ALA A 803 -5.98 5.32 -30.81
CA ALA A 803 -6.93 4.41 -30.17
C ALA A 803 -6.31 3.05 -29.82
N MET A 804 -5.32 2.60 -30.60
CA MET A 804 -4.77 1.25 -30.51
C MET A 804 -4.27 0.86 -29.10
N PRO A 805 -3.48 1.68 -28.37
CA PRO A 805 -3.05 1.29 -27.02
C PRO A 805 -4.21 1.07 -26.03
N TYR A 806 -5.27 1.88 -26.13
CA TYR A 806 -6.46 1.72 -25.29
C TYR A 806 -7.25 0.47 -25.68
N ALA A 807 -7.38 0.20 -26.98
CA ALA A 807 -8.00 -1.02 -27.47
C ALA A 807 -7.20 -2.26 -27.07
N ALA A 808 -5.87 -2.19 -27.09
CA ALA A 808 -4.97 -3.27 -26.73
C ALA A 808 -5.02 -3.57 -25.22
N VAL A 809 -5.03 -2.53 -24.37
CA VAL A 809 -5.26 -2.66 -22.92
C VAL A 809 -6.65 -3.22 -22.63
N GLY A 810 -7.68 -2.71 -23.32
CA GLY A 810 -9.05 -3.18 -23.17
C GLY A 810 -9.21 -4.65 -23.58
N ALA A 811 -8.56 -5.07 -24.67
CA ALA A 811 -8.57 -6.45 -25.15
C ALA A 811 -7.81 -7.39 -24.19
N ALA A 812 -6.65 -6.98 -23.67
CA ALA A 812 -5.90 -7.75 -22.68
C ALA A 812 -6.68 -7.92 -21.37
N ALA A 813 -7.32 -6.85 -20.89
CA ALA A 813 -8.20 -6.88 -19.72
C ALA A 813 -9.46 -7.72 -19.95
N ALA A 814 -10.05 -7.66 -21.15
CA ALA A 814 -11.20 -8.48 -21.51
C ALA A 814 -10.82 -9.97 -21.60
N ALA A 815 -9.67 -10.31 -22.21
CA ALA A 815 -9.14 -11.67 -22.24
C ALA A 815 -8.88 -12.19 -20.83
N PHE A 816 -8.32 -11.36 -19.95
CA PHE A 816 -8.10 -11.66 -18.54
C PHE A 816 -9.41 -11.88 -17.75
N ALA A 817 -10.43 -11.05 -17.99
CA ALA A 817 -11.68 -11.08 -17.23
C ALA A 817 -12.70 -12.10 -17.76
N LEU A 818 -12.69 -12.38 -19.07
CA LEU A 818 -13.75 -13.11 -19.78
C LEU A 818 -13.26 -14.39 -20.48
N GLY A 819 -11.95 -14.59 -20.58
CA GLY A 819 -11.37 -15.71 -21.33
C GLY A 819 -11.57 -17.08 -20.68
N ASP A 820 -11.22 -18.14 -21.39
CA ASP A 820 -10.94 -19.44 -20.78
C ASP A 820 -9.60 -19.38 -20.02
N GLU A 821 -9.24 -20.42 -19.27
CA GLU A 821 -8.03 -20.41 -18.44
C GLU A 821 -6.75 -20.00 -19.20
N ARG A 822 -6.61 -20.45 -20.45
CA ARG A 822 -5.50 -20.13 -21.34
C ARG A 822 -5.52 -18.66 -21.77
N MET A 823 -6.68 -18.14 -22.15
CA MET A 823 -6.85 -16.75 -22.59
C MET A 823 -6.76 -15.76 -21.43
N GLN A 824 -7.24 -16.15 -20.25
CA GLN A 824 -7.10 -15.38 -19.02
C GLN A 824 -5.63 -15.23 -18.65
N ASN A 825 -4.88 -16.33 -18.67
CA ASN A 825 -3.45 -16.32 -18.40
C ASN A 825 -2.74 -15.36 -19.36
N THR A 826 -2.98 -15.54 -20.67
CA THR A 826 -2.38 -14.72 -21.73
C THR A 826 -2.74 -13.24 -21.62
N GLY A 827 -3.98 -12.92 -21.23
CA GLY A 827 -4.45 -11.57 -20.93
C GLY A 827 -3.70 -10.94 -19.75
N LEU A 828 -3.41 -11.70 -18.70
CA LEU A 828 -2.60 -11.23 -17.58
C LEU A 828 -1.14 -10.97 -18.01
N ILE A 829 -0.51 -11.89 -18.75
CA ILE A 829 0.86 -11.69 -19.29
C ILE A 829 0.91 -10.42 -20.12
N SER A 830 -0.11 -10.23 -20.97
CA SER A 830 -0.27 -9.06 -21.84
C SER A 830 -0.36 -7.77 -21.02
N MET A 831 -1.18 -7.73 -19.98
CA MET A 831 -1.29 -6.56 -19.09
C MET A 831 0.02 -6.24 -18.35
N GLN A 832 0.72 -7.26 -17.84
CA GLN A 832 2.03 -7.09 -17.20
C GLN A 832 3.08 -6.55 -18.20
N SER A 833 3.06 -7.08 -19.41
CA SER A 833 3.95 -6.67 -20.51
C SER A 833 3.70 -5.22 -20.90
N ILE A 834 2.43 -4.80 -20.98
CA ILE A 834 2.05 -3.41 -21.24
C ILE A 834 2.62 -2.49 -20.16
N ALA A 835 2.48 -2.85 -18.88
CA ALA A 835 2.99 -2.03 -17.77
C ALA A 835 4.52 -1.88 -17.83
N ALA A 836 5.25 -3.00 -18.02
CA ALA A 836 6.71 -3.01 -18.13
C ALA A 836 7.20 -2.19 -19.33
N ALA A 837 6.61 -2.41 -20.52
CA ALA A 837 6.97 -1.69 -21.73
C ALA A 837 6.66 -0.18 -21.63
N THR A 838 5.59 0.19 -20.92
CA THR A 838 5.26 1.60 -20.63
C THR A 838 6.31 2.23 -19.73
N GLY A 839 6.73 1.55 -18.67
CA GLY A 839 7.78 2.03 -17.76
C GLY A 839 9.10 2.30 -18.50
N ILE A 840 9.55 1.34 -19.32
CA ILE A 840 10.77 1.48 -20.14
C ILE A 840 10.62 2.61 -21.16
N ALA A 841 9.46 2.72 -21.83
CA ALA A 841 9.24 3.77 -22.81
C ALA A 841 9.24 5.17 -22.18
N VAL A 842 8.68 5.33 -20.98
CA VAL A 842 8.71 6.60 -20.23
C VAL A 842 10.14 6.93 -19.80
N ALA A 843 10.89 5.96 -19.25
CA ALA A 843 12.29 6.17 -18.88
C ALA A 843 13.15 6.59 -20.08
N GLY A 844 13.00 5.90 -21.21
CA GLY A 844 13.68 6.25 -22.46
C GLY A 844 13.34 7.67 -22.94
N LYS A 845 12.07 8.06 -22.87
CA LYS A 845 11.65 9.43 -23.23
C LYS A 845 12.36 10.51 -22.43
N TYR A 846 12.57 10.29 -21.13
CA TYR A 846 13.32 11.21 -20.28
C TYR A 846 14.83 11.20 -20.54
N ALA A 847 15.39 10.03 -20.83
CA ALA A 847 16.82 9.85 -21.10
C ALA A 847 17.23 10.51 -22.42
N PHE A 848 16.52 10.25 -23.51
CA PHE A 848 16.89 10.71 -24.84
C PHE A 848 16.35 12.10 -25.18
N GLY A 849 15.15 12.44 -24.69
CA GLY A 849 14.57 13.77 -24.89
C GLY A 849 14.42 14.17 -26.36
N ARG A 850 14.31 13.21 -27.30
CA ARG A 850 14.26 13.47 -28.75
C ARG A 850 13.04 14.31 -29.16
N ALA A 851 13.22 15.32 -30.00
CA ALA A 851 12.14 16.14 -30.55
C ALA A 851 11.27 15.34 -31.53
N ARG A 852 9.98 15.70 -31.62
CA ARG A 852 9.02 15.03 -32.51
C ARG A 852 9.08 15.57 -33.94
N PRO A 853 8.61 14.80 -34.94
CA PRO A 853 8.54 15.27 -36.33
C PRO A 853 7.68 16.52 -36.52
N ASP A 854 6.57 16.65 -35.78
CA ASP A 854 5.66 17.80 -35.84
C ASP A 854 6.25 19.09 -35.25
N GLU A 855 7.41 19.03 -34.58
CA GLU A 855 8.13 20.21 -34.11
C GLU A 855 9.06 20.81 -35.18
N ASP A 856 9.23 20.15 -36.34
CA ASP A 856 10.06 20.59 -37.48
C ASP A 856 11.54 20.91 -37.13
N ARG A 857 12.07 20.33 -36.04
CA ARG A 857 13.47 20.50 -35.58
C ARG A 857 14.44 19.45 -36.11
N GLY A 858 13.91 18.37 -36.69
CA GLY A 858 14.69 17.28 -37.25
C GLY A 858 15.02 16.15 -36.25
N PRO A 859 15.36 14.95 -36.75
CA PRO A 859 15.37 13.71 -35.97
C PRO A 859 16.51 13.58 -34.96
N TRP A 860 17.53 14.44 -34.96
CA TRP A 860 18.67 14.34 -34.04
C TRP A 860 18.69 15.47 -33.01
N THR A 861 17.58 16.18 -32.88
CA THR A 861 17.46 17.32 -31.95
C THR A 861 16.71 16.92 -30.70
N SER A 862 17.06 17.54 -29.58
CA SER A 862 16.34 17.37 -28.31
C SER A 862 15.19 18.37 -28.18
N VAL A 863 14.21 18.04 -27.34
CA VAL A 863 13.22 18.99 -26.86
C VAL A 863 13.95 20.18 -26.19
N GLY A 864 13.56 21.41 -26.51
CA GLY A 864 14.24 22.63 -26.02
C GLY A 864 14.01 22.87 -24.51
N ALA A 865 14.83 23.75 -23.92
CA ALA A 865 14.67 24.19 -22.53
C ALA A 865 13.30 24.88 -22.35
N GLY A 866 12.34 24.19 -21.73
CA GLY A 866 10.97 24.67 -21.53
C GLY A 866 9.87 23.66 -21.94
N ASN A 867 10.20 22.63 -22.72
CA ASN A 867 9.26 21.56 -23.08
C ASN A 867 9.38 20.36 -22.14
N SER A 868 8.24 19.75 -21.76
CA SER A 868 8.25 18.58 -20.89
C SER A 868 8.94 17.39 -21.58
N ARG A 869 10.00 16.85 -20.96
CA ARG A 869 10.71 15.65 -21.43
C ARG A 869 9.80 14.41 -21.47
N SER A 870 8.69 14.39 -20.73
CA SER A 870 7.66 13.34 -20.84
C SER A 870 6.95 13.33 -22.19
N ASN A 871 7.00 14.41 -22.97
CA ASN A 871 6.38 14.52 -24.28
C ASN A 871 7.35 14.23 -25.45
N SER A 872 8.58 13.78 -25.17
CA SER A 872 9.58 13.49 -26.22
C SER A 872 9.16 12.33 -27.14
N SER A 873 9.85 12.20 -28.26
CA SER A 873 9.52 11.27 -29.33
C SER A 873 10.01 9.85 -29.06
N PHE A 874 11.25 9.68 -28.62
CA PHE A 874 11.91 8.36 -28.56
C PHE A 874 11.95 7.75 -27.15
N PRO A 875 11.63 6.45 -26.98
CA PRO A 875 10.95 5.57 -27.94
C PRO A 875 9.43 5.83 -27.94
N SER A 876 8.72 5.27 -28.94
CA SER A 876 7.26 5.38 -29.02
C SER A 876 6.57 4.50 -27.98
N ALA A 877 5.91 5.12 -27.00
CA ALA A 877 5.11 4.39 -25.99
C ALA A 877 3.89 3.68 -26.62
N HIS A 878 3.31 4.22 -27.68
CA HIS A 878 2.17 3.59 -28.36
C HIS A 878 2.59 2.28 -29.04
N ALA A 879 3.76 2.27 -29.68
CA ALA A 879 4.31 1.07 -30.27
C ALA A 879 4.71 0.04 -29.21
N ALA A 880 5.33 0.51 -28.12
CA ALA A 880 5.69 -0.35 -26.98
C ALA A 880 4.46 -1.04 -26.37
N ILE A 881 3.38 -0.29 -26.09
CA ILE A 881 2.13 -0.85 -25.56
C ILE A 881 1.49 -1.83 -26.56
N GLY A 882 1.41 -1.46 -27.84
CA GLY A 882 0.79 -2.29 -28.86
C GLY A 882 1.49 -3.64 -29.03
N PHE A 883 2.80 -3.63 -29.20
CA PHE A 883 3.58 -4.86 -29.31
C PHE A 883 3.57 -5.66 -27.99
N ALA A 884 3.68 -5.00 -26.83
CA ALA A 884 3.61 -5.70 -25.54
C ALA A 884 2.26 -6.37 -25.30
N ALA A 885 1.17 -5.75 -25.75
CA ALA A 885 -0.16 -6.31 -25.60
C ALA A 885 -0.34 -7.57 -26.45
N VAL A 886 0.12 -7.56 -27.70
CA VAL A 886 -0.16 -8.65 -28.64
C VAL A 886 0.86 -9.80 -28.57
N THR A 887 2.09 -9.54 -28.12
CA THR A 887 3.18 -10.54 -28.16
C THR A 887 2.85 -11.81 -27.36
N PRO A 888 2.28 -11.75 -26.14
CA PRO A 888 1.90 -12.96 -25.42
C PRO A 888 0.84 -13.78 -26.18
N PHE A 889 -0.15 -13.13 -26.81
CA PHE A 889 -1.15 -13.82 -27.63
C PHE A 889 -0.56 -14.41 -28.90
N ALA A 890 0.33 -13.67 -29.57
CA ALA A 890 0.99 -14.11 -30.78
C ALA A 890 1.83 -15.38 -30.54
N LYS A 891 2.46 -15.49 -29.36
CA LYS A 891 3.22 -16.68 -28.98
C LYS A 891 2.36 -17.79 -28.39
N GLU A 892 1.36 -17.46 -27.58
CA GLU A 892 0.46 -18.43 -26.97
C GLU A 892 -0.35 -19.21 -28.02
N TYR A 893 -0.89 -18.49 -28.99
CA TYR A 893 -1.85 -19.02 -29.97
C TYR A 893 -1.23 -19.24 -31.35
N ASP A 894 0.11 -19.16 -31.46
CA ASP A 894 0.85 -19.23 -32.72
C ASP A 894 0.24 -18.31 -33.80
N ALA A 895 0.03 -17.05 -33.40
CA ALA A 895 -0.71 -16.04 -34.15
C ALA A 895 0.20 -14.86 -34.56
N PRO A 896 1.23 -15.07 -35.41
CA PRO A 896 2.21 -14.03 -35.76
C PRO A 896 1.60 -12.84 -36.51
N TRP A 897 0.40 -13.01 -37.11
CA TRP A 897 -0.34 -11.92 -37.77
C TRP A 897 -0.67 -10.75 -36.82
N LEU A 898 -0.72 -11.01 -35.50
CA LEU A 898 -0.94 -9.99 -34.49
C LEU A 898 0.20 -8.95 -34.42
N TYR A 899 1.43 -9.32 -34.79
CA TYR A 899 2.52 -8.35 -34.93
C TYR A 899 2.26 -7.37 -36.09
N GLY A 900 1.58 -7.83 -37.14
CA GLY A 900 1.09 -6.97 -38.23
C GLY A 900 0.09 -5.93 -37.72
N VAL A 901 -0.82 -6.31 -36.82
CA VAL A 901 -1.79 -5.38 -36.20
C VAL A 901 -1.07 -4.32 -35.36
N ALA A 902 -0.09 -4.72 -34.54
CA ALA A 902 0.71 -3.79 -33.75
C ALA A 902 1.57 -2.86 -34.62
N ALA A 903 2.13 -3.37 -35.73
CA ALA A 903 2.89 -2.59 -36.70
C ALA A 903 2.02 -1.53 -37.39
N VAL A 904 0.81 -1.93 -37.84
CA VAL A 904 -0.21 -1.05 -38.42
C VAL A 904 -0.61 0.05 -37.44
N GLY A 905 -0.92 -0.30 -36.18
CA GLY A 905 -1.23 0.69 -35.14
C GLY A 905 -0.07 1.66 -34.87
N SER A 906 1.16 1.16 -34.91
CA SER A 906 2.38 1.96 -34.69
C SER A 906 2.66 2.92 -35.85
N ALA A 907 2.47 2.46 -37.10
CA ALA A 907 2.59 3.29 -38.30
C ALA A 907 1.64 4.50 -38.26
N GLY A 908 0.44 4.34 -37.67
CA GLY A 908 -0.48 5.45 -37.44
C GLY A 908 0.13 6.63 -36.69
N ARG A 909 1.10 6.39 -35.78
CA ARG A 909 1.80 7.46 -35.05
C ARG A 909 2.88 8.16 -35.88
N VAL A 910 3.45 7.44 -36.86
CA VAL A 910 4.36 8.01 -37.87
C VAL A 910 3.57 8.89 -38.85
N PHE A 911 2.43 8.40 -39.35
CA PHE A 911 1.52 9.17 -40.19
C PHE A 911 0.92 10.39 -39.48
N GLY A 912 0.73 10.31 -38.15
CA GLY A 912 0.35 11.46 -37.33
C GLY A 912 1.47 12.45 -37.04
N ARG A 913 2.68 12.25 -37.60
CA ARG A 913 3.91 13.02 -37.34
C ARG A 913 4.24 13.16 -35.84
N LYS A 914 3.86 12.18 -35.02
CA LYS A 914 4.11 12.19 -33.57
C LYS A 914 5.34 11.39 -33.17
N HIS A 915 5.78 10.48 -34.04
CA HIS A 915 6.95 9.63 -33.85
C HIS A 915 7.68 9.44 -35.17
N TRP A 916 9.01 9.43 -35.13
CA TRP A 916 9.86 8.99 -36.22
C TRP A 916 9.71 7.47 -36.43
N VAL A 917 10.12 6.97 -37.60
CA VAL A 917 10.06 5.52 -37.91
C VAL A 917 10.88 4.75 -36.87
N SER A 918 12.10 5.21 -36.60
CA SER A 918 12.98 4.62 -35.60
C SER A 918 12.44 4.66 -34.18
N ASP A 919 11.61 5.65 -33.82
CA ASP A 919 10.94 5.69 -32.51
C ASP A 919 9.93 4.55 -32.38
N THR A 920 9.19 4.26 -33.45
CA THR A 920 8.20 3.18 -33.47
C THR A 920 8.84 1.81 -33.56
N VAL A 921 9.96 1.67 -34.26
CA VAL A 921 10.77 0.44 -34.29
C VAL A 921 11.36 0.17 -32.91
N ALA A 922 11.99 1.16 -32.27
CA ALA A 922 12.52 1.02 -30.92
C ALA A 922 11.42 0.71 -29.89
N GLY A 923 10.28 1.40 -29.98
CA GLY A 923 9.11 1.12 -29.14
C GLY A 923 8.57 -0.30 -29.35
N GLY A 924 8.42 -0.73 -30.61
CA GLY A 924 7.96 -2.08 -30.95
C GLY A 924 8.91 -3.17 -30.47
N ILE A 925 10.23 -2.97 -30.57
CA ILE A 925 11.23 -3.88 -30.01
C ILE A 925 11.11 -3.97 -28.49
N VAL A 926 10.96 -2.84 -27.78
CA VAL A 926 10.73 -2.84 -26.33
C VAL A 926 9.46 -3.63 -25.98
N GLY A 927 8.37 -3.39 -26.70
CA GLY A 927 7.12 -4.12 -26.48
C GLY A 927 7.23 -5.62 -26.75
N TYR A 928 7.84 -5.99 -27.88
CA TYR A 928 8.10 -7.38 -28.24
C TYR A 928 9.03 -8.07 -27.24
N ALA A 929 10.10 -7.40 -26.80
CA ALA A 929 11.04 -7.94 -25.84
C ALA A 929 10.35 -8.20 -24.50
N MET A 930 9.57 -7.24 -23.99
CA MET A 930 8.84 -7.41 -22.72
C MET A 930 7.76 -8.48 -22.80
N GLY A 931 6.96 -8.47 -23.88
CA GLY A 931 5.93 -9.49 -24.09
C GLY A 931 6.50 -10.89 -24.31
N SER A 932 7.61 -11.01 -25.03
CA SER A 932 8.33 -12.26 -25.23
C SER A 932 8.90 -12.77 -23.92
N TRP A 933 9.56 -11.88 -23.18
CA TRP A 933 10.22 -12.21 -21.92
C TRP A 933 9.21 -12.71 -20.88
N LEU A 934 8.13 -11.95 -20.64
CA LEU A 934 7.12 -12.34 -19.66
C LEU A 934 6.34 -13.59 -20.08
N TRP A 935 6.14 -13.83 -21.38
CA TRP A 935 5.53 -15.06 -21.88
C TRP A 935 6.43 -16.29 -21.69
N HIS A 936 7.75 -16.17 -21.92
CA HIS A 936 8.71 -17.26 -21.68
C HIS A 936 8.92 -17.50 -20.17
N SER A 937 9.01 -16.43 -19.38
CA SER A 937 9.20 -16.46 -17.93
C SER A 937 8.06 -17.17 -17.17
N GLN A 938 6.89 -17.33 -17.80
CA GLN A 938 5.76 -18.07 -17.24
C GLN A 938 5.71 -19.54 -17.66
N ARG A 939 6.60 -19.98 -18.56
CA ARG A 939 6.63 -21.35 -19.10
C ARG A 939 7.83 -22.17 -18.65
N ASP A 940 8.99 -21.55 -18.49
CA ASP A 940 10.18 -22.22 -17.96
C ASP A 940 10.19 -22.15 -16.44
N GLN A 941 10.58 -23.23 -15.74
CA GLN A 941 10.69 -23.27 -14.26
C GLN A 941 12.01 -22.62 -13.73
N SER A 942 12.52 -21.48 -14.24
CA SER A 942 13.77 -20.84 -13.72
C SER A 942 13.80 -19.36 -13.18
N LYS A 943 13.68 -19.14 -11.86
CA LYS A 943 14.23 -18.02 -11.05
C LYS A 943 14.12 -16.54 -11.55
N SER A 944 13.00 -15.83 -11.31
CA SER A 944 12.81 -14.36 -11.09
C SER A 944 11.41 -13.87 -11.55
N GLY A 945 10.78 -12.90 -10.84
CA GLY A 945 9.38 -12.50 -11.10
C GLY A 945 9.01 -11.05 -10.75
N LEU A 946 8.04 -10.47 -11.47
CA LEU A 946 7.54 -9.10 -11.30
C LEU A 946 6.22 -9.09 -10.49
N SER A 947 6.14 -8.34 -9.39
CA SER A 947 4.89 -8.14 -8.61
C SER A 947 4.57 -6.67 -8.40
N ILE A 948 3.29 -6.31 -8.28
CA ILE A 948 2.86 -4.93 -8.01
C ILE A 948 2.40 -4.88 -6.56
N ASN A 949 3.19 -4.23 -5.71
CA ASN A 949 2.97 -4.13 -4.28
C ASN A 949 2.62 -2.69 -3.92
N PRO A 950 1.44 -2.40 -3.37
CA PRO A 950 1.16 -1.09 -2.79
C PRO A 950 2.12 -0.83 -1.61
N GLY A 951 2.69 0.37 -1.53
CA GLY A 951 3.68 0.76 -0.53
C GLY A 951 3.35 2.12 0.13
N PRO A 952 4.15 2.61 1.08
CA PRO A 952 3.82 3.81 1.83
C PRO A 952 3.86 5.10 1.04
N LYS A 953 2.67 5.66 0.74
CA LYS A 953 2.46 6.78 -0.20
C LYS A 953 2.81 6.43 -1.67
N GLU A 954 2.90 5.15 -2.01
CA GLU A 954 3.43 4.69 -3.30
C GLU A 954 2.76 3.42 -3.85
N ILE A 955 2.98 3.16 -5.13
CA ILE A 955 2.69 1.88 -5.79
C ILE A 955 4.03 1.37 -6.27
N SER A 956 4.46 0.23 -5.75
CA SER A 956 5.76 -0.35 -6.04
C SER A 956 5.58 -1.49 -7.04
N VAL A 957 6.39 -1.50 -8.09
CA VAL A 957 6.50 -2.63 -9.02
C VAL A 957 7.80 -3.35 -8.70
N THR A 958 7.67 -4.42 -7.92
CA THR A 958 8.73 -5.29 -7.41
C THR A 958 9.27 -6.19 -8.52
N TRP A 959 10.59 -6.25 -8.69
CA TRP A 959 11.28 -7.16 -9.62
C TRP A 959 12.19 -8.11 -8.83
N GLN A 960 11.70 -9.29 -8.49
CA GLN A 960 12.45 -10.23 -7.66
C GLN A 960 13.50 -10.94 -8.52
N SER A 961 14.77 -10.65 -8.24
CA SER A 961 15.91 -11.47 -8.66
C SER A 961 16.65 -11.95 -7.40
N LYS A 962 17.11 -13.21 -7.40
CA LYS A 962 18.09 -13.70 -6.42
C LYS A 962 19.31 -14.21 -7.15
N TYR A 963 20.46 -13.70 -6.70
CA TYR A 963 21.71 -14.44 -6.66
C TYR A 963 21.57 -15.63 -5.68
#